data_AF-A0A1G2HSS7-F1
#
_entry.id   AF-A0A1G2HSS7-F1
#
_cell.length_a   1.000
_cell.length_b   1.000
_cell.length_c   1.000
_cell.angle_alpha   90.00
_cell.angle_beta   90.00
_cell.angle_gamma   90.00
#
_symmetry.space_group_name_H-M   'P 1'
#
loop_
_entity.id
_entity.type
_entity.pdbx_description
1 polymer ?
#
loop_
_entity_poly.entity_id
_entity_poly.type
_entity_poly.pdbx_seq_one_letter_code
_entity_poly.pdbx_strand_id
1 'polypeptide(L)'
;MALKVSAIKIGPKENSNLIAWCDRVIKNTIYVLVFAIPIFFTPWTYSILDFNKQALLLSLSFVALAAWMLKTLLSGRFTVKITNIHIAMGSVVLVWGLATIFSVAKTSSFFGIGQFSSQAFVSVLAFATIYFLVSNTFLQKDIEKSFSILGISTALVLAYGLLQMFGLHIIPLNFARATAFNSIGSLGSLGFFAVVLLPLWVALAPSAKRWWQVLYVVNIILTLLVLVIINYQFLWALVLAGSLLLIIFWTLKKDIFDVRWMFLPVFFFIVSLFFLLLTPQIKWLPQNSLEVSLSNRANVEMNIKALQSFEFFGAGPNNFAYDFAKYKNIDFNQSPLWNVNFTSGASKVLTAFTEVGIVGLVAMLVLMALGIFYGAKYFLAKDIKDIPQTTRLTLVVVAVVAVETLGYFLYNANIPLDFMYFFSLACLVALVVKPVKEYVLASSSLVTMAAIFVFVLLFIFDVGVLFVESQRYLADMDYRKGLVLFSQDKKSESLQYFKMAAKNGNWDVYYNQLALFSLVSVRDYLSTTGAPDKEAAKQAVQSLIADAISASNASVALNPQNYDNWSTRGYVCQNLLELSPEAFDCAMQSYDKAIALNPNNPYLYLQQGNSYLVKAANATDTFQRSDLLSKANDKINKAIDLKANYALAHLQLSVVLKLHGNTSESLAALQEAEKYSTTDATLSFQVGLNYYQDKNWSKAQDNFQRALRLVGQYANALYFSGLAYEKSGQKESAISQFSKLLELNTKTADVQKIIANIQAGRPALDGVSSQPPAPVDAPASNQNEGVVAPVIPTNP
;
A
#
# COMPACT_ATOMS: atom_id res chain seq x y z
N MET A 1 -45.40 49.62 11.22
CA MET A 1 -45.67 48.17 11.09
C MET A 1 -44.35 47.45 11.30
N ALA A 2 -44.01 47.11 12.55
CA ALA A 2 -42.74 46.51 12.94
C ALA A 2 -42.92 45.00 13.12
N LEU A 3 -42.26 44.20 12.29
CA LEU A 3 -42.21 42.75 12.41
C LEU A 3 -41.31 42.36 13.60
N LYS A 4 -41.95 41.88 14.67
CA LYS A 4 -41.27 41.18 15.77
C LYS A 4 -40.72 39.85 15.24
N VAL A 5 -39.41 39.77 15.06
CA VAL A 5 -38.71 38.48 15.00
C VAL A 5 -38.74 37.89 16.41
N SER A 6 -39.58 36.88 16.62
CA SER A 6 -39.61 36.10 17.86
C SER A 6 -38.31 35.30 17.98
N ALA A 7 -37.38 35.77 18.80
CA ALA A 7 -36.29 34.95 19.28
C ALA A 7 -36.88 33.74 20.03
N ILE A 8 -36.62 32.54 19.52
CA ILE A 8 -37.00 31.28 20.16
C ILE A 8 -36.29 31.23 21.53
N LYS A 9 -37.02 31.53 22.61
CA LYS A 9 -36.56 31.31 23.98
C LYS A 9 -36.69 29.81 24.29
N ILE A 10 -35.69 29.04 23.88
CA ILE A 10 -35.50 27.65 24.29
C ILE A 10 -35.25 27.65 25.82
N GLY A 11 -36.03 26.88 26.58
CA GLY A 11 -36.01 26.91 28.05
C GLY A 11 -34.80 26.20 28.67
N PRO A 12 -34.45 26.45 29.95
CA PRO A 12 -33.31 25.82 30.63
C PRO A 12 -33.40 24.28 30.72
N LYS A 13 -34.61 23.69 30.67
CA LYS A 13 -34.81 22.23 30.60
C LYS A 13 -34.51 21.64 29.21
N GLU A 14 -34.79 22.38 28.13
CA GLU A 14 -34.54 21.91 26.75
C GLU A 14 -33.04 21.85 26.44
N ASN A 15 -32.27 22.83 26.92
CA ASN A 15 -30.80 22.82 26.83
C ASN A 15 -30.20 21.60 27.56
N SER A 16 -30.75 21.20 28.72
CA SER A 16 -30.26 20.04 29.48
C SER A 16 -30.43 18.71 28.72
N ASN A 17 -31.57 18.51 28.06
CA ASN A 17 -31.83 17.29 27.29
C ASN A 17 -30.94 17.20 26.04
N LEU A 18 -30.72 18.33 25.37
CA LEU A 18 -29.87 18.40 24.18
C LEU A 18 -28.39 18.21 24.52
N ILE A 19 -27.90 18.79 25.63
CA ILE A 19 -26.54 18.56 26.14
C ILE A 19 -26.31 17.07 26.46
N ALA A 20 -27.27 16.43 27.13
CA ALA A 20 -27.21 14.99 27.43
C ALA A 20 -27.30 14.13 26.15
N TRP A 21 -27.99 14.59 25.12
CA TRP A 21 -27.98 13.96 23.80
C TRP A 21 -26.61 14.07 23.13
N CYS A 22 -25.99 15.26 23.09
CA CYS A 22 -24.65 15.44 22.53
C CYS A 22 -23.61 14.55 23.24
N ASP A 23 -23.66 14.44 24.57
CA ASP A 23 -22.76 13.56 25.33
C ASP A 23 -22.92 12.08 24.94
N ARG A 24 -24.16 11.63 24.70
CA ARG A 24 -24.44 10.29 24.20
C ARG A 24 -23.92 10.10 22.77
N VAL A 25 -24.07 11.09 21.89
CA VAL A 25 -23.54 11.03 20.52
C VAL A 25 -22.02 10.88 20.55
N ILE A 26 -21.29 11.72 21.28
CA ILE A 26 -19.83 11.64 21.39
C ILE A 26 -19.38 10.23 21.83
N LYS A 27 -19.96 9.72 22.93
CA LYS A 27 -19.60 8.41 23.49
C LYS A 27 -19.97 7.27 22.56
N ASN A 28 -21.19 7.26 22.02
CA ASN A 28 -21.65 6.18 21.14
C ASN A 28 -20.86 6.14 19.83
N THR A 29 -20.52 7.29 19.26
CA THR A 29 -19.68 7.36 18.06
C THR A 29 -18.29 6.77 18.31
N ILE A 30 -17.67 7.08 19.45
CA ILE A 30 -16.39 6.48 19.83
C ILE A 30 -16.54 4.97 20.09
N TYR A 31 -17.61 4.52 20.74
CA TYR A 31 -17.89 3.08 20.91
C TYR A 31 -18.03 2.36 19.56
N VAL A 32 -18.68 3.00 18.58
CA VAL A 32 -18.78 2.47 17.21
C VAL A 32 -17.39 2.40 16.57
N LEU A 33 -16.54 3.42 16.72
CA LEU A 33 -15.17 3.39 16.20
C LEU A 33 -14.33 2.26 16.82
N VAL A 34 -14.39 2.09 18.15
CA VAL A 34 -13.68 1.03 18.87
C VAL A 34 -14.10 -0.37 18.40
N PHE A 35 -15.37 -0.53 18.07
CA PHE A 35 -15.88 -1.78 17.49
C PHE A 35 -15.48 -1.95 16.01
N ALA A 36 -15.69 -0.90 15.21
CA ALA A 36 -15.71 -0.98 13.75
C ALA A 36 -14.30 -0.91 13.14
N ILE A 37 -13.39 -0.10 13.65
CA ILE A 37 -12.05 0.06 13.06
C ILE A 37 -11.31 -1.29 12.89
N PRO A 38 -11.31 -2.21 13.88
CA PRO A 38 -10.67 -3.52 13.70
C PRO A 38 -11.31 -4.44 12.65
N ILE A 39 -12.62 -4.29 12.39
CA ILE A 39 -13.40 -5.22 11.55
C ILE A 39 -13.80 -4.66 10.19
N PHE A 40 -13.77 -3.34 10.01
CA PHE A 40 -14.39 -2.67 8.87
C PHE A 40 -13.53 -2.78 7.61
N PHE A 41 -14.16 -3.26 6.54
CA PHE A 41 -13.65 -3.26 5.17
C PHE A 41 -14.84 -3.31 4.22
N THR A 42 -14.65 -2.87 2.98
CA THR A 42 -15.76 -2.83 2.03
C THR A 42 -15.37 -3.35 0.65
N PRO A 43 -16.36 -3.86 -0.10
CA PRO A 43 -16.36 -4.07 -1.53
C PRO A 43 -15.45 -3.22 -2.36
N TRP A 44 -15.69 -1.93 -2.24
CA TRP A 44 -16.14 -1.15 -3.39
C TRP A 44 -14.99 -0.38 -4.01
N THR A 45 -13.96 -0.13 -3.20
CA THR A 45 -12.73 0.58 -3.48
C THR A 45 -11.59 -0.38 -3.81
N TYR A 46 -10.58 0.11 -4.53
CA TYR A 46 -9.36 -0.62 -4.82
C TYR A 46 -8.59 -0.95 -3.54
N SER A 47 -8.49 0.01 -2.62
CA SER A 47 -7.95 -0.19 -1.27
C SER A 47 -9.05 -0.71 -0.33
N ILE A 48 -9.16 -2.05 -0.24
CA ILE A 48 -10.22 -2.74 0.51
C ILE A 48 -10.17 -2.47 2.02
N LEU A 49 -8.99 -2.21 2.58
CA LEU A 49 -8.79 -2.07 4.03
C LEU A 49 -8.60 -0.61 4.46
N ASP A 50 -7.40 -0.06 4.28
CA ASP A 50 -6.98 1.18 4.95
C ASP A 50 -7.77 2.40 4.53
N PHE A 51 -8.06 2.54 3.23
CA PHE A 51 -8.83 3.67 2.72
C PHE A 51 -10.27 3.68 3.26
N ASN A 52 -10.91 2.51 3.30
CA ASN A 52 -12.23 2.36 3.91
C ASN A 52 -12.23 2.72 5.40
N LYS A 53 -11.18 2.32 6.14
CA LYS A 53 -11.06 2.65 7.57
C LYS A 53 -10.75 4.13 7.80
N GLN A 54 -9.96 4.76 6.93
CA GLN A 54 -9.73 6.20 6.96
C GLN A 54 -11.05 6.95 6.78
N ALA A 55 -11.83 6.63 5.73
CA ALA A 55 -13.12 7.27 5.49
C ALA A 55 -14.09 7.13 6.68
N LEU A 56 -14.16 5.94 7.29
CA LEU A 56 -14.95 5.70 8.51
C LEU A 56 -14.46 6.55 9.69
N LEU A 57 -13.14 6.57 9.92
CA LEU A 57 -12.50 7.33 10.99
C LEU A 57 -12.79 8.84 10.84
N LEU A 58 -12.60 9.39 9.64
CA LEU A 58 -12.87 10.80 9.34
C LEU A 58 -14.33 11.15 9.59
N SER A 59 -15.25 10.37 9.02
CA SER A 59 -16.70 10.61 9.13
C SER A 59 -17.17 10.60 10.59
N LEU A 60 -16.77 9.59 11.37
CA LEU A 60 -17.19 9.48 12.76
C LEU A 60 -16.45 10.45 13.69
N SER A 61 -15.19 10.78 13.41
CA SER A 61 -14.47 11.83 14.16
C SER A 61 -15.14 13.19 13.99
N PHE A 62 -15.59 13.54 12.78
CA PHE A 62 -16.37 14.76 12.50
C PHE A 62 -17.68 14.79 13.28
N VAL A 63 -18.47 13.70 13.25
CA VAL A 63 -19.74 13.63 14.00
C VAL A 63 -19.51 13.83 15.49
N ALA A 64 -18.47 13.19 16.06
CA ALA A 64 -18.15 13.32 17.47
C ALA A 64 -17.66 14.74 17.81
N LEU A 65 -16.82 15.35 16.96
CA LEU A 65 -16.33 16.72 17.15
C LEU A 65 -17.45 17.75 17.03
N ALA A 66 -18.32 17.64 16.04
CA ALA A 66 -19.48 18.50 15.86
C ALA A 66 -20.43 18.42 17.07
N ALA A 67 -20.70 17.21 17.58
CA ALA A 67 -21.49 17.02 18.79
C ALA A 67 -20.82 17.65 20.03
N TRP A 68 -19.50 17.57 20.14
CA TRP A 68 -18.74 18.20 21.22
C TRP A 68 -18.73 19.74 21.14
N MET A 69 -18.56 20.30 19.95
CA MET A 69 -18.67 21.75 19.72
C MET A 69 -20.07 22.25 20.07
N LEU A 70 -21.12 21.56 19.61
CA LEU A 70 -22.50 21.89 19.93
C LEU A 70 -22.76 21.81 21.45
N LYS A 71 -22.30 20.74 22.11
CA LYS A 71 -22.39 20.59 23.58
C LYS A 71 -21.76 21.78 24.30
N THR A 72 -20.59 22.21 23.86
CA THR A 72 -19.82 23.32 24.44
C THR A 72 -20.57 24.65 24.29
N LEU A 73 -21.16 24.90 23.11
CA LEU A 73 -21.95 26.12 22.88
C LEU A 73 -23.24 26.13 23.72
N LEU A 74 -23.93 24.99 23.82
CA LEU A 74 -25.17 24.87 24.58
C LEU A 74 -24.95 24.96 26.10
N SER A 75 -23.83 24.42 26.60
CA SER A 75 -23.50 24.45 28.02
C SER A 75 -23.01 25.83 28.48
N GLY A 76 -22.53 26.67 27.56
CA GLY A 76 -21.83 27.91 27.88
C GLY A 76 -20.56 27.69 28.69
N ARG A 77 -20.00 26.47 28.67
CA ARG A 77 -18.85 26.06 29.48
C ARG A 77 -17.88 25.26 28.63
N PHE A 78 -16.64 25.72 28.61
CA PHE A 78 -15.52 25.05 27.98
C PHE A 78 -14.63 24.44 29.06
N THR A 79 -14.79 23.13 29.30
CA THR A 79 -13.95 22.36 30.23
C THR A 79 -12.92 21.58 29.44
N VAL A 80 -11.63 21.89 29.60
CA VAL A 80 -10.55 21.16 28.94
C VAL A 80 -9.44 20.83 29.93
N LYS A 81 -9.04 19.56 29.92
CA LYS A 81 -7.88 19.03 30.64
C LYS A 81 -6.66 19.21 29.75
N ILE A 82 -5.85 20.25 29.98
CA ILE A 82 -4.58 20.41 29.27
C ILE A 82 -3.44 19.85 30.13
N THR A 83 -2.65 18.95 29.54
CA THR A 83 -1.43 18.39 30.15
C THR A 83 -0.26 18.45 29.19
N ASN A 84 0.95 18.13 29.68
CA ASN A 84 2.13 18.05 28.84
C ASN A 84 1.95 17.03 27.69
N ILE A 85 1.18 15.95 27.87
CA ILE A 85 0.85 15.01 26.79
C ILE A 85 -0.04 15.68 25.72
N HIS A 86 -1.00 16.52 26.10
CA HIS A 86 -1.80 17.28 25.12
C HIS A 86 -0.95 18.29 24.35
N ILE A 87 -0.01 18.95 25.02
CA ILE A 87 0.94 19.87 24.37
C ILE A 87 1.83 19.11 23.38
N ALA A 88 2.34 17.94 23.77
CA ALA A 88 3.10 17.08 22.88
C ALA A 88 2.27 16.58 21.68
N MET A 89 1.02 16.19 21.91
CA MET A 89 0.10 15.81 20.84
C MET A 89 -0.18 16.98 19.88
N GLY A 90 -0.40 18.19 20.42
CA GLY A 90 -0.52 19.40 19.62
C GLY A 90 0.75 19.73 18.84
N SER A 91 1.92 19.44 19.40
CA SER A 91 3.22 19.58 18.72
C SER A 91 3.36 18.58 17.57
N VAL A 92 2.92 17.32 17.75
CA VAL A 92 2.85 16.33 16.67
C VAL A 92 1.94 16.82 15.55
N VAL A 93 0.72 17.27 15.86
CA VAL A 93 -0.21 17.81 14.84
C VAL A 93 0.40 19.02 14.12
N LEU A 94 1.00 19.95 14.86
CA LEU A 94 1.63 21.14 14.28
C LEU A 94 2.77 20.76 13.32
N VAL A 95 3.67 19.87 13.75
CA VAL A 95 4.82 19.48 12.94
C VAL A 95 4.39 18.66 11.72
N TRP A 96 3.42 17.76 11.85
CA TRP A 96 2.84 17.07 10.68
C TRP A 96 2.16 18.04 9.71
N GLY A 97 1.49 19.07 10.22
CA GLY A 97 0.89 20.12 9.40
C GLY A 97 1.94 20.95 8.66
N LEU A 98 3.00 21.36 9.34
CA LEU A 98 4.14 22.06 8.73
C LEU A 98 4.84 21.19 7.70
N ALA A 99 5.11 19.93 8.02
CA ALA A 99 5.69 18.97 7.09
C ALA A 99 4.79 18.76 5.85
N THR A 100 3.47 18.79 6.00
CA THR A 100 2.53 18.77 4.87
C THR A 100 2.62 20.02 4.00
N ILE A 101 2.79 21.20 4.58
CA ILE A 101 2.90 22.47 3.84
C ILE A 101 4.18 22.51 3.00
N PHE A 102 5.27 21.98 3.55
CA PHE A 102 6.60 21.96 2.92
C PHE A 102 6.89 20.67 2.16
N SER A 103 5.93 19.74 2.05
CA SER A 103 6.16 18.44 1.44
C SER A 103 6.39 18.50 -0.07
N VAL A 104 7.07 17.47 -0.58
CA VAL A 104 7.30 17.31 -2.02
C VAL A 104 6.00 17.06 -2.79
N ALA A 105 5.02 16.40 -2.16
CA ALA A 105 3.67 16.19 -2.70
C ALA A 105 2.60 16.50 -1.63
N LYS A 106 2.04 17.71 -1.69
CA LYS A 106 1.15 18.26 -0.65
C LYS A 106 -0.19 17.54 -0.55
N THR A 107 -0.78 17.20 -1.69
CA THR A 107 -2.07 16.48 -1.76
C THR A 107 -1.93 15.09 -1.15
N SER A 108 -0.87 14.37 -1.52
CA SER A 108 -0.51 13.07 -0.94
C SER A 108 -0.25 13.16 0.56
N SER A 109 0.48 14.18 1.03
CA SER A 109 0.72 14.34 2.46
C SER A 109 -0.52 14.66 3.27
N PHE A 110 -1.43 15.44 2.70
CA PHE A 110 -2.66 15.81 3.37
C PHE A 110 -3.63 14.62 3.45
N PHE A 111 -3.91 13.98 2.32
CA PHE A 111 -4.99 13.01 2.15
C PHE A 111 -4.53 11.53 2.15
N GLY A 112 -3.24 11.26 1.96
CA GLY A 112 -2.68 9.91 1.79
C GLY A 112 -2.80 9.38 0.36
N ILE A 113 -2.26 8.20 0.07
CA ILE A 113 -2.34 7.54 -1.25
C ILE A 113 -2.80 6.09 -1.07
N GLY A 114 -3.98 5.74 -1.61
CA GLY A 114 -4.41 4.35 -1.78
C GLY A 114 -4.39 3.49 -0.51
N GLN A 115 -3.42 2.56 -0.43
CA GLN A 115 -3.31 1.54 0.64
C GLN A 115 -2.61 2.03 1.92
N PHE A 116 -1.98 3.21 1.88
CA PHE A 116 -1.25 3.77 3.01
C PHE A 116 -1.86 5.12 3.34
N SER A 117 -2.55 5.16 4.47
CA SER A 117 -3.38 6.31 4.85
C SER A 117 -3.16 6.73 6.29
N SER A 118 -2.53 5.91 7.14
CA SER A 118 -2.37 6.21 8.56
C SER A 118 -1.41 7.36 8.84
N GLN A 119 -0.46 7.59 7.93
CA GLN A 119 0.55 8.63 8.06
C GLN A 119 0.07 9.97 7.51
N ALA A 120 -0.96 9.98 6.65
CA ALA A 120 -1.55 11.20 6.10
C ALA A 120 -1.98 12.16 7.21
N PHE A 121 -1.80 13.46 6.98
CA PHE A 121 -2.12 14.48 7.97
C PHE A 121 -3.59 14.44 8.41
N VAL A 122 -4.52 14.17 7.48
CA VAL A 122 -5.94 14.05 7.81
C VAL A 122 -6.23 12.91 8.79
N SER A 123 -5.50 11.80 8.71
CA SER A 123 -5.61 10.69 9.65
C SER A 123 -5.04 11.05 11.01
N VAL A 124 -3.89 11.74 11.04
CA VAL A 124 -3.29 12.26 12.29
C VAL A 124 -4.21 13.26 12.97
N LEU A 125 -4.89 14.13 12.22
CA LEU A 125 -5.92 15.04 12.75
C LEU A 125 -7.10 14.29 13.35
N ALA A 126 -7.57 13.23 12.70
CA ALA A 126 -8.66 12.41 13.23
C ALA A 126 -8.23 11.64 14.49
N PHE A 127 -7.02 11.09 14.53
CA PHE A 127 -6.46 10.49 15.74
C PHE A 127 -6.33 11.50 16.87
N ALA A 128 -5.86 12.72 16.59
CA ALA A 128 -5.78 13.81 17.56
C ALA A 128 -7.16 14.21 18.10
N THR A 129 -8.16 14.26 17.22
CA THR A 129 -9.55 14.54 17.57
C THR A 129 -10.12 13.46 18.50
N ILE A 130 -9.97 12.18 18.14
CA ILE A 130 -10.42 11.08 19.00
C ILE A 130 -9.67 11.07 20.33
N TYR A 131 -8.35 11.27 20.29
CA TYR A 131 -7.53 11.38 21.49
C TYR A 131 -8.06 12.47 22.43
N PHE A 132 -8.31 13.67 21.89
CA PHE A 132 -8.81 14.81 22.64
C PHE A 132 -10.20 14.55 23.22
N LEU A 133 -11.12 14.00 22.41
CA LEU A 133 -12.50 13.73 22.85
C LEU A 133 -12.54 12.68 23.95
N VAL A 134 -11.77 11.60 23.84
CA VAL A 134 -11.68 10.56 24.87
C VAL A 134 -11.05 11.10 26.14
N SER A 135 -9.89 11.77 26.06
CA SER A 135 -9.17 12.26 27.25
C SER A 135 -9.98 13.27 28.08
N ASN A 136 -10.86 14.03 27.41
CA ASN A 136 -11.67 15.07 28.04
C ASN A 136 -13.10 14.62 28.43
N THR A 137 -13.67 13.62 27.75
CA THR A 137 -15.08 13.24 27.94
C THR A 137 -15.26 11.92 28.71
N PHE A 138 -14.33 10.97 28.58
CA PHE A 138 -14.54 9.62 29.10
C PHE A 138 -14.26 9.56 30.59
N LEU A 139 -15.10 8.80 31.29
CA LEU A 139 -14.89 8.36 32.66
C LEU A 139 -14.37 6.91 32.68
N GLN A 140 -13.90 6.44 33.83
CA GLN A 140 -13.44 5.06 33.99
C GLN A 140 -14.44 4.02 33.46
N LYS A 141 -15.73 4.17 33.79
CA LYS A 141 -16.80 3.28 33.32
C LYS A 141 -16.95 3.26 31.79
N ASP A 142 -16.69 4.40 31.13
CA ASP A 142 -16.78 4.52 29.68
C ASP A 142 -15.58 3.79 29.03
N ILE A 143 -14.40 3.89 29.64
CA ILE A 143 -13.20 3.16 29.22
C ILE A 143 -13.36 1.65 29.39
N GLU A 144 -13.87 1.19 30.54
CA GLU A 144 -14.18 -0.23 30.79
C GLU A 144 -15.18 -0.78 29.78
N LYS A 145 -16.21 0.00 29.45
CA LYS A 145 -17.15 -0.34 28.38
C LYS A 145 -16.47 -0.42 27.01
N SER A 146 -15.60 0.54 26.68
CA SER A 146 -14.84 0.49 25.42
C SER A 146 -13.95 -0.73 25.30
N PHE A 147 -13.22 -1.13 26.36
CA PHE A 147 -12.40 -2.34 26.32
C PHE A 147 -13.24 -3.61 26.22
N SER A 148 -14.44 -3.62 26.79
CA SER A 148 -15.38 -4.73 26.62
C SER A 148 -15.84 -4.83 25.15
N ILE A 149 -16.15 -3.70 24.51
CA ILE A 149 -16.50 -3.62 23.08
C ILE A 149 -15.32 -4.02 22.19
N LEU A 150 -14.11 -3.54 22.51
CA LEU A 150 -12.87 -3.91 21.84
C LEU A 150 -12.58 -5.41 21.97
N GLY A 151 -12.91 -6.02 23.12
CA GLY A 151 -12.79 -7.45 23.31
C GLY A 151 -13.66 -8.24 22.34
N ILE A 152 -14.86 -7.74 22.00
CA ILE A 152 -15.76 -8.39 21.04
C ILE A 152 -15.17 -8.29 19.63
N SER A 153 -14.76 -7.08 19.19
CA SER A 153 -14.16 -6.92 17.86
C SER A 153 -12.85 -7.70 17.75
N THR A 154 -12.02 -7.73 18.78
CA THR A 154 -10.77 -8.52 18.81
C THR A 154 -11.05 -10.01 18.62
N ALA A 155 -12.04 -10.57 19.32
CA ALA A 155 -12.39 -11.99 19.18
C ALA A 155 -12.83 -12.33 17.75
N LEU A 156 -13.64 -11.46 17.14
CA LEU A 156 -14.08 -11.62 15.75
C LEU A 156 -12.91 -11.54 14.76
N VAL A 157 -12.03 -10.57 14.93
CA VAL A 157 -10.83 -10.38 14.09
C VAL A 157 -9.91 -11.60 14.17
N LEU A 158 -9.57 -12.05 15.38
CA LEU A 158 -8.63 -13.15 15.57
C LEU A 158 -9.24 -14.48 15.11
N ALA A 159 -10.53 -14.72 15.41
CA ALA A 159 -11.21 -15.92 14.93
C ALA A 159 -11.27 -15.95 13.39
N TYR A 160 -11.62 -14.83 12.75
CA TYR A 160 -11.63 -14.74 11.29
C TYR A 160 -10.24 -14.92 10.68
N GLY A 161 -9.22 -14.26 11.24
CA GLY A 161 -7.83 -14.40 10.79
C GLY A 161 -7.32 -15.84 10.91
N LEU A 162 -7.64 -16.55 11.99
CA LEU A 162 -7.30 -17.96 12.14
C LEU A 162 -7.97 -18.83 11.09
N LEU A 163 -9.27 -18.65 10.86
CA LEU A 163 -10.01 -19.41 9.85
C LEU A 163 -9.38 -19.20 8.46
N GLN A 164 -8.97 -17.97 8.15
CA GLN A 164 -8.30 -17.64 6.89
C GLN A 164 -6.93 -18.30 6.72
N MET A 165 -6.11 -18.34 7.78
CA MET A 165 -4.83 -19.04 7.75
C MET A 165 -5.00 -20.54 7.49
N PHE A 166 -6.10 -21.16 7.93
CA PHE A 166 -6.44 -22.55 7.64
C PHE A 166 -7.16 -22.76 6.29
N GLY A 167 -7.34 -21.71 5.47
CA GLY A 167 -8.03 -21.81 4.18
C GLY A 167 -9.56 -21.92 4.28
N LEU A 168 -10.13 -21.64 5.45
CA LEU A 168 -11.58 -21.65 5.67
C LEU A 168 -12.18 -20.28 5.32
N HIS A 169 -12.47 -20.08 4.04
CA HIS A 169 -12.99 -18.82 3.50
C HIS A 169 -14.50 -18.66 3.73
N ILE A 170 -14.89 -18.02 4.83
CA ILE A 170 -16.31 -17.78 5.18
C ILE A 170 -16.97 -16.70 4.32
N ILE A 171 -16.18 -15.72 3.86
CA ILE A 171 -16.69 -14.58 3.10
C ILE A 171 -16.67 -14.91 1.61
N PRO A 172 -17.82 -14.92 0.90
CA PRO A 172 -17.92 -15.35 -0.49
C PRO A 172 -17.48 -14.25 -1.48
N LEU A 173 -16.37 -13.57 -1.20
CA LEU A 173 -15.82 -12.50 -2.04
C LEU A 173 -14.43 -12.90 -2.53
N ASN A 174 -14.12 -12.66 -3.80
CA ASN A 174 -12.88 -13.14 -4.43
C ASN A 174 -11.60 -12.67 -3.71
N PHE A 175 -11.55 -11.42 -3.27
CA PHE A 175 -10.39 -10.89 -2.52
C PHE A 175 -10.22 -11.56 -1.14
N ALA A 176 -11.30 -12.03 -0.54
CA ALA A 176 -11.28 -12.69 0.77
C ALA A 176 -10.90 -14.18 0.67
N ARG A 177 -10.57 -14.69 -0.52
CA ARG A 177 -10.07 -16.06 -0.70
C ARG A 177 -8.55 -16.19 -0.50
N ALA A 178 -7.84 -15.08 -0.31
CA ALA A 178 -6.43 -15.14 0.05
C ALA A 178 -6.28 -15.59 1.51
N THR A 179 -5.45 -16.60 1.78
CA THR A 179 -5.21 -17.13 3.14
C THR A 179 -4.58 -16.11 4.09
N ALA A 180 -3.86 -15.13 3.56
CA ALA A 180 -3.30 -14.02 4.33
C ALA A 180 -4.30 -12.88 4.60
N PHE A 181 -5.47 -12.87 3.94
CA PHE A 181 -6.44 -11.80 4.08
C PHE A 181 -7.08 -11.81 5.48
N ASN A 182 -7.08 -10.66 6.12
CA ASN A 182 -7.75 -10.40 7.40
C ASN A 182 -8.20 -8.94 7.44
N SER A 183 -9.03 -8.57 8.43
CA SER A 183 -9.58 -7.22 8.51
C SER A 183 -8.59 -6.17 9.04
N ILE A 184 -7.47 -6.57 9.66
CA ILE A 184 -6.49 -5.63 10.21
C ILE A 184 -5.53 -5.14 9.15
N GLY A 185 -4.96 -6.03 8.34
CA GLY A 185 -3.93 -5.70 7.36
C GLY A 185 -3.12 -6.93 6.97
N SER A 186 -1.79 -6.81 6.97
CA SER A 186 -0.90 -7.95 6.82
C SER A 186 -0.95 -8.88 8.04
N LEU A 187 -0.35 -10.07 7.92
CA LEU A 187 -0.21 -11.00 9.05
C LEU A 187 0.60 -10.38 10.19
N GLY A 188 1.65 -9.60 9.87
CA GLY A 188 2.40 -8.85 10.88
C GLY A 188 1.52 -7.87 11.64
N SER A 189 0.65 -7.13 10.93
CA SER A 189 -0.29 -6.18 11.54
C SER A 189 -1.34 -6.87 12.42
N LEU A 190 -1.88 -8.03 11.98
CA LEU A 190 -2.80 -8.85 12.77
C LEU A 190 -2.13 -9.37 14.05
N GLY A 191 -0.90 -9.88 13.94
CA GLY A 191 -0.11 -10.33 15.07
C GLY A 191 0.20 -9.19 16.04
N PHE A 192 0.60 -8.02 15.54
CA PHE A 192 0.86 -6.83 16.35
C PHE A 192 -0.40 -6.46 17.13
N PHE A 193 -1.55 -6.35 16.45
CA PHE A 193 -2.85 -6.04 17.05
C PHE A 193 -3.20 -7.01 18.19
N ALA A 194 -2.94 -8.32 18.00
CA ALA A 194 -3.18 -9.33 19.02
C ALA A 194 -2.26 -9.15 20.24
N VAL A 195 -0.95 -8.94 20.02
CA VAL A 195 0.05 -8.86 21.10
C VAL A 195 -0.12 -7.62 21.96
N VAL A 196 -0.40 -6.46 21.37
CA VAL A 196 -0.51 -5.22 22.16
C VAL A 196 -1.72 -5.21 23.09
N LEU A 197 -2.76 -5.97 22.76
CA LEU A 197 -3.94 -6.15 23.60
C LEU A 197 -3.82 -7.35 24.57
N LEU A 198 -2.81 -8.22 24.41
CA LEU A 198 -2.62 -9.35 25.32
C LEU A 198 -2.46 -8.94 26.79
N PRO A 199 -1.69 -7.88 27.14
CA PRO A 199 -1.63 -7.41 28.52
C PRO A 199 -2.99 -7.02 29.08
N LEU A 200 -3.87 -6.44 28.24
CA LEU A 200 -5.23 -6.06 28.62
C LEU A 200 -6.06 -7.28 29.00
N TRP A 201 -6.06 -8.33 28.18
CA TRP A 201 -6.87 -9.53 28.41
C TRP A 201 -6.38 -10.33 29.62
N VAL A 202 -5.06 -10.57 29.71
CA VAL A 202 -4.43 -11.27 30.83
C VAL A 202 -4.74 -10.56 32.14
N ALA A 203 -4.68 -9.23 32.13
CA ALA A 203 -4.86 -8.45 33.33
C ALA A 203 -6.30 -8.07 33.65
N LEU A 204 -7.29 -8.24 32.77
CA LEU A 204 -8.70 -8.01 33.12
C LEU A 204 -9.47 -9.31 33.39
N ALA A 205 -9.08 -10.44 32.81
CA ALA A 205 -9.80 -11.71 32.94
C ALA A 205 -10.09 -12.13 34.40
N PRO A 206 -9.15 -12.06 35.36
CA PRO A 206 -9.41 -12.52 36.73
C PRO A 206 -10.48 -11.74 37.51
N SER A 207 -10.73 -10.48 37.16
CA SER A 207 -11.70 -9.60 37.85
C SER A 207 -12.98 -9.35 37.06
N ALA A 208 -13.09 -9.90 35.86
CA ALA A 208 -14.21 -9.66 34.98
C ALA A 208 -15.46 -10.44 35.42
N LYS A 209 -16.65 -9.91 35.14
CA LYS A 209 -17.92 -10.66 35.29
C LYS A 209 -17.91 -11.87 34.37
N ARG A 210 -18.66 -12.94 34.72
CA ARG A 210 -18.66 -14.24 34.04
C ARG A 210 -18.58 -14.18 32.50
N TRP A 211 -19.47 -13.44 31.83
CA TRP A 211 -19.46 -13.34 30.36
C TRP A 211 -18.24 -12.59 29.80
N TRP A 212 -17.81 -11.51 30.43
CA TRP A 212 -16.62 -10.75 30.03
C TRP A 212 -15.33 -11.53 30.30
N GLN A 213 -15.29 -12.30 31.39
CA GLN A 213 -14.17 -13.19 31.70
C GLN A 213 -14.00 -14.24 30.60
N VAL A 214 -15.09 -14.89 30.15
CA VAL A 214 -15.05 -15.84 29.03
C VAL A 214 -14.50 -15.16 27.77
N LEU A 215 -15.00 -13.98 27.43
CA LEU A 215 -14.51 -13.23 26.26
C LEU A 215 -13.00 -12.95 26.34
N TYR A 216 -12.50 -12.49 27.49
CA TYR A 216 -11.08 -12.20 27.66
C TYR A 216 -10.22 -13.48 27.60
N VAL A 217 -10.68 -14.59 28.17
CA VAL A 217 -9.99 -15.89 28.04
C VAL A 217 -9.97 -16.36 26.59
N VAL A 218 -11.09 -16.23 25.86
CA VAL A 218 -11.14 -16.53 24.43
C VAL A 218 -10.12 -15.70 23.66
N ASN A 219 -10.03 -14.39 23.91
CA ASN A 219 -9.03 -13.53 23.28
C ASN A 219 -7.59 -13.96 23.60
N ILE A 220 -7.28 -14.37 24.84
CA ILE A 220 -5.96 -14.89 25.22
C ILE A 220 -5.62 -16.14 24.40
N ILE A 221 -6.56 -17.09 24.28
CA ILE A 221 -6.37 -18.33 23.52
C ILE A 221 -6.19 -18.03 22.04
N LEU A 222 -7.07 -17.22 21.44
CA LEU A 222 -6.99 -16.84 20.03
C LEU A 222 -5.67 -16.12 19.73
N THR A 223 -5.22 -15.23 20.62
CA THR A 223 -3.93 -14.52 20.48
C THR A 223 -2.78 -15.51 20.44
N LEU A 224 -2.72 -16.47 21.37
CA LEU A 224 -1.67 -17.49 21.38
C LEU A 224 -1.68 -18.32 20.08
N LEU A 225 -2.84 -18.76 19.62
CA LEU A 225 -2.96 -19.53 18.37
C LEU A 225 -2.46 -18.73 17.17
N VAL A 226 -2.89 -17.47 17.03
CA VAL A 226 -2.46 -16.57 15.96
C VAL A 226 -0.93 -16.38 15.99
N LEU A 227 -0.34 -16.18 17.17
CA LEU A 227 1.09 -15.97 17.30
C LEU A 227 1.93 -17.20 16.96
N VAL A 228 1.45 -18.39 17.33
CA VAL A 228 2.13 -19.65 16.98
C VAL A 228 2.11 -19.89 15.48
N ILE A 229 1.04 -19.52 14.78
CA ILE A 229 0.92 -19.68 13.31
C ILE A 229 1.72 -18.61 12.56
N ILE A 230 1.67 -17.34 12.99
CA ILE A 230 2.41 -16.25 12.33
C ILE A 230 3.91 -16.40 12.60
N ASN A 231 4.29 -16.68 13.84
CA ASN A 231 5.64 -16.96 14.29
C ASN A 231 6.71 -15.92 13.87
N TYR A 232 6.36 -14.63 13.85
CA TYR A 232 7.32 -13.56 13.58
C TYR A 232 8.07 -13.17 14.86
N GLN A 233 9.40 -13.07 14.80
CA GLN A 233 10.25 -12.87 15.98
C GLN A 233 9.93 -11.59 16.75
N PHE A 234 9.63 -10.48 16.05
CA PHE A 234 9.31 -9.21 16.73
C PHE A 234 8.03 -9.29 17.58
N LEU A 235 7.07 -10.13 17.20
CA LEU A 235 5.84 -10.34 17.96
C LEU A 235 6.14 -11.01 19.31
N TRP A 236 6.99 -12.03 19.31
CA TRP A 236 7.42 -12.70 20.54
C TRP A 236 8.25 -11.77 21.44
N ALA A 237 9.05 -10.87 20.87
CA ALA A 237 9.75 -9.84 21.65
C ALA A 237 8.75 -8.88 22.36
N LEU A 238 7.65 -8.52 21.70
CA LEU A 238 6.58 -7.73 22.32
C LEU A 238 5.83 -8.50 23.41
N VAL A 239 5.56 -9.81 23.21
CA VAL A 239 4.96 -10.67 24.25
C VAL A 239 5.87 -10.75 25.48
N LEU A 240 7.18 -10.92 25.27
CA LEU A 240 8.17 -10.96 26.34
C LEU A 240 8.15 -9.66 27.16
N ALA A 241 8.21 -8.51 26.48
CA ALA A 241 8.19 -7.19 27.10
C ALA A 241 6.89 -6.94 27.89
N GLY A 242 5.73 -7.22 27.28
CA GLY A 242 4.42 -7.09 27.94
C GLY A 242 4.28 -7.99 29.16
N SER A 243 4.73 -9.25 29.05
CA SER A 243 4.69 -10.22 30.15
C SER A 243 5.58 -9.79 31.31
N LEU A 244 6.80 -9.32 31.01
CA LEU A 244 7.73 -8.81 32.02
C LEU A 244 7.14 -7.61 32.77
N LEU A 245 6.53 -6.65 32.05
CA LEU A 245 5.87 -5.49 32.66
C LEU A 245 4.73 -5.92 33.59
N LEU A 246 3.89 -6.88 33.18
CA LEU A 246 2.84 -7.40 34.05
C LEU A 246 3.40 -8.13 35.28
N ILE A 247 4.47 -8.92 35.15
CA ILE A 247 5.13 -9.56 36.30
C ILE A 247 5.59 -8.51 37.32
N ILE A 248 6.20 -7.42 36.85
CA ILE A 248 6.63 -6.30 37.69
C ILE A 248 5.42 -5.67 38.40
N PHE A 249 4.31 -5.45 37.69
CA PHE A 249 3.09 -4.89 38.28
C PHE A 249 2.47 -5.79 39.35
N TRP A 250 2.34 -7.10 39.09
CA TRP A 250 1.84 -8.07 40.07
C TRP A 250 2.74 -8.17 41.30
N THR A 251 4.05 -8.08 41.11
CA THR A 251 5.02 -8.20 42.21
C THR A 251 4.99 -6.97 43.11
N LEU A 252 4.91 -5.77 42.53
CA LEU A 252 5.02 -4.51 43.25
C LEU A 252 3.67 -3.95 43.75
N LYS A 253 2.54 -4.38 43.17
CA LYS A 253 1.18 -3.92 43.52
C LYS A 253 0.25 -5.09 43.88
N LYS A 254 0.64 -5.90 44.86
CA LYS A 254 -0.07 -7.11 45.33
C LYS A 254 -1.45 -6.84 45.91
N ASP A 255 -1.70 -5.60 46.33
CA ASP A 255 -2.99 -5.09 46.81
C ASP A 255 -4.02 -4.94 45.68
N ILE A 256 -3.54 -4.71 44.45
CA ILE A 256 -4.38 -4.52 43.25
C ILE A 256 -4.50 -5.83 42.46
N PHE A 257 -3.42 -6.61 42.42
CA PHE A 257 -3.32 -7.84 41.64
C PHE A 257 -3.20 -9.07 42.53
N ASP A 258 -4.14 -10.00 42.38
CA ASP A 258 -4.10 -11.28 43.06
C ASP A 258 -2.95 -12.14 42.53
N VAL A 259 -2.01 -12.48 43.42
CA VAL A 259 -0.79 -13.25 43.14
C VAL A 259 -1.10 -14.61 42.52
N ARG A 260 -2.27 -15.21 42.82
CA ARG A 260 -2.67 -16.50 42.25
C ARG A 260 -2.77 -16.49 40.72
N TRP A 261 -2.95 -15.32 40.10
CA TRP A 261 -3.06 -15.16 38.65
C TRP A 261 -1.73 -14.77 37.98
N MET A 262 -0.65 -14.65 38.75
CA MET A 262 0.69 -14.32 38.22
C MET A 262 1.23 -15.41 37.26
N PHE A 263 0.68 -16.62 37.31
CA PHE A 263 1.07 -17.70 36.39
C PHE A 263 0.80 -17.35 34.92
N LEU A 264 -0.20 -16.52 34.60
CA LEU A 264 -0.52 -16.16 33.22
C LEU A 264 0.59 -15.31 32.57
N PRO A 265 1.02 -14.16 33.14
CA PRO A 265 2.20 -13.45 32.66
C PRO A 265 3.48 -14.31 32.62
N VAL A 266 3.71 -15.15 33.63
CA VAL A 266 4.88 -16.05 33.66
C VAL A 266 4.84 -17.09 32.53
N PHE A 267 3.67 -17.65 32.24
CA PHE A 267 3.47 -18.56 31.11
C PHE A 267 3.85 -17.89 29.79
N PHE A 268 3.32 -16.70 29.51
CA PHE A 268 3.63 -15.98 28.27
C PHE A 268 5.10 -15.54 28.19
N PHE A 269 5.72 -15.19 29.33
CA PHE A 269 7.16 -14.93 29.42
C PHE A 269 7.97 -16.15 28.97
N ILE A 270 7.70 -17.34 29.54
CA ILE A 270 8.41 -18.58 29.19
C ILE A 270 8.17 -18.96 27.72
N VAL A 271 6.91 -18.92 27.26
CA VAL A 271 6.57 -19.23 25.86
C VAL A 271 7.29 -18.27 24.91
N SER A 272 7.30 -16.98 25.18
CA SER A 272 7.99 -16.01 24.33
C SER A 272 9.51 -16.26 24.27
N LEU A 273 10.15 -16.61 25.39
CA LEU A 273 11.57 -16.99 25.39
C LEU A 273 11.82 -18.25 24.56
N PHE A 274 10.96 -19.27 24.68
CA PHE A 274 11.06 -20.50 23.90
C PHE A 274 11.02 -20.20 22.39
N PHE A 275 10.06 -19.39 21.94
CA PHE A 275 9.92 -19.05 20.52
C PHE A 275 11.04 -18.12 20.00
N LEU A 276 11.53 -17.19 20.81
CA LEU A 276 12.66 -16.32 20.45
C LEU A 276 13.98 -17.08 20.31
N LEU A 277 14.23 -18.05 21.21
CA LEU A 277 15.50 -18.79 21.25
C LEU A 277 15.55 -19.97 20.27
N LEU A 278 14.42 -20.68 20.10
CA LEU A 278 14.39 -21.93 19.33
C LEU A 278 13.74 -21.79 17.96
N THR A 279 12.98 -20.72 17.71
CA THR A 279 12.28 -20.47 16.43
C THR A 279 11.61 -21.72 15.86
N PRO A 280 10.78 -22.44 16.66
CA PRO A 280 10.27 -23.75 16.28
C PRO A 280 9.42 -23.64 15.01
N GLN A 281 9.63 -24.59 14.09
CA GLN A 281 8.84 -24.71 12.86
C GLN A 281 7.87 -25.88 12.99
N ILE A 282 6.58 -25.58 13.06
CA ILE A 282 5.53 -26.58 13.24
C ILE A 282 4.99 -26.97 11.86
N LYS A 283 5.44 -28.12 11.33
CA LYS A 283 5.16 -28.54 9.94
C LYS A 283 3.67 -28.75 9.60
N TRP A 284 2.83 -29.07 10.59
CA TRP A 284 1.39 -29.31 10.38
C TRP A 284 0.55 -28.04 10.46
N LEU A 285 1.15 -26.89 10.80
CA LEU A 285 0.50 -25.58 10.75
C LEU A 285 0.71 -24.93 9.38
N PRO A 286 -0.20 -24.03 8.95
CA PRO A 286 -0.03 -23.25 7.74
C PRO A 286 1.31 -22.50 7.75
N GLN A 287 2.08 -22.68 6.68
CA GLN A 287 3.35 -21.97 6.48
C GLN A 287 3.06 -20.67 5.73
N ASN A 288 3.20 -19.54 6.41
CA ASN A 288 2.97 -18.23 5.81
C ASN A 288 4.28 -17.61 5.34
N SER A 289 4.23 -16.91 4.20
CA SER A 289 5.37 -16.12 3.75
C SER A 289 5.67 -15.00 4.75
N LEU A 290 6.95 -14.64 4.86
CA LEU A 290 7.35 -13.46 5.61
C LEU A 290 6.82 -12.22 4.91
N GLU A 291 6.31 -11.29 5.71
CA GLU A 291 5.93 -9.97 5.21
C GLU A 291 7.16 -9.27 4.63
N VAL A 292 7.02 -8.79 3.41
CA VAL A 292 8.06 -8.04 2.72
C VAL A 292 8.09 -6.62 3.27
N SER A 293 9.21 -6.24 3.89
CA SER A 293 9.43 -4.90 4.43
C SER A 293 10.87 -4.45 4.15
N LEU A 294 11.10 -3.15 4.15
CA LEU A 294 12.44 -2.61 4.04
C LEU A 294 13.25 -2.99 5.29
N SER A 295 14.50 -3.40 5.13
CA SER A 295 15.35 -3.75 6.27
C SER A 295 15.74 -2.49 7.07
N ASN A 296 15.92 -2.64 8.39
CA ASN A 296 16.36 -1.54 9.26
C ASN A 296 17.65 -0.89 8.76
N ARG A 297 18.63 -1.70 8.32
CA ARG A 297 19.90 -1.20 7.79
C ARG A 297 19.70 -0.35 6.54
N ALA A 298 18.95 -0.85 5.55
CA ALA A 298 18.71 -0.10 4.32
C ALA A 298 17.94 1.21 4.59
N ASN A 299 16.98 1.19 5.51
CA ASN A 299 16.23 2.38 5.89
C ASN A 299 17.11 3.43 6.60
N VAL A 300 18.03 3.01 7.47
CA VAL A 300 18.95 3.92 8.16
C VAL A 300 19.96 4.51 7.17
N GLU A 301 20.55 3.70 6.28
CA GLU A 301 21.45 4.18 5.22
C GLU A 301 20.75 5.22 4.32
N MET A 302 19.49 4.96 3.94
CA MET A 302 18.66 5.89 3.19
C MET A 302 18.45 7.21 3.95
N ASN A 303 18.06 7.12 5.23
CA ASN A 303 17.81 8.30 6.06
C ASN A 303 19.08 9.15 6.29
N ILE A 304 20.25 8.53 6.40
CA ILE A 304 21.53 9.24 6.51
C ILE A 304 21.83 10.02 5.23
N LYS A 305 21.55 9.46 4.05
CA LYS A 305 21.69 10.17 2.77
C LYS A 305 20.69 11.32 2.65
N ALA A 306 19.43 11.09 3.05
CA ALA A 306 18.40 12.13 3.04
C ALA A 306 18.76 13.30 3.99
N LEU A 307 19.33 13.03 5.16
CA LEU A 307 19.81 14.08 6.08
C LEU A 307 20.81 15.05 5.45
N GLN A 308 21.63 14.59 4.50
CA GLN A 308 22.63 15.43 3.82
C GLN A 308 21.99 16.51 2.94
N SER A 309 20.71 16.37 2.55
CA SER A 309 19.96 17.42 1.85
C SER A 309 19.36 18.49 2.79
N PHE A 310 19.54 18.36 4.12
CA PHE A 310 19.08 19.31 5.15
C PHE A 310 17.56 19.58 5.14
N GLU A 311 16.75 18.56 4.86
CA GLU A 311 15.29 18.67 4.90
C GLU A 311 14.76 18.55 6.34
N PHE A 312 14.58 19.68 7.03
CA PHE A 312 14.15 19.74 8.44
C PHE A 312 12.81 19.02 8.72
N PHE A 313 11.90 19.04 7.74
CA PHE A 313 10.57 18.43 7.82
C PHE A 313 10.45 17.13 6.99
N GLY A 314 11.56 16.59 6.47
CA GLY A 314 11.56 15.40 5.61
C GLY A 314 10.77 15.59 4.30
N ALA A 315 10.45 14.47 3.64
CA ALA A 315 9.69 14.47 2.37
C ALA A 315 8.21 14.89 2.53
N GLY A 316 7.73 15.00 3.76
CA GLY A 316 6.33 15.17 4.14
C GLY A 316 5.65 13.84 4.51
N PRO A 317 4.55 13.90 5.28
CA PRO A 317 3.76 12.71 5.60
C PRO A 317 3.35 11.93 4.35
N ASN A 318 3.29 10.60 4.45
CA ASN A 318 2.84 9.70 3.38
C ASN A 318 3.64 9.79 2.04
N ASN A 319 4.88 10.28 2.10
CA ASN A 319 5.75 10.51 0.95
C ASN A 319 7.08 9.73 1.03
N PHE A 320 7.19 8.75 1.94
CA PHE A 320 8.37 7.90 2.09
C PHE A 320 8.91 7.35 0.76
N ALA A 321 8.01 6.98 -0.17
CA ALA A 321 8.36 6.40 -1.46
C ALA A 321 9.26 7.30 -2.33
N TYR A 322 9.17 8.64 -2.20
CA TYR A 322 9.99 9.55 -2.99
C TYR A 322 11.45 9.56 -2.51
N ASP A 323 11.67 9.61 -1.20
CA ASP A 323 13.00 9.49 -0.61
C ASP A 323 13.57 8.10 -0.83
N PHE A 324 12.75 7.05 -0.74
CA PHE A 324 13.16 5.71 -1.08
C PHE A 324 13.63 5.62 -2.53
N ALA A 325 12.83 6.09 -3.50
CA ALA A 325 13.21 6.09 -4.91
C ALA A 325 14.53 6.86 -5.16
N LYS A 326 14.70 8.01 -4.52
CA LYS A 326 15.85 8.89 -4.72
C LYS A 326 17.14 8.37 -4.06
N TYR A 327 17.04 7.83 -2.84
CA TYR A 327 18.19 7.51 -2.00
C TYR A 327 18.45 6.02 -1.80
N LYS A 328 17.62 5.11 -2.37
CA LYS A 328 17.85 3.66 -2.27
C LYS A 328 19.27 3.27 -2.68
N ASN A 329 19.89 2.37 -1.92
CA ASN A 329 21.23 1.88 -2.21
C ASN A 329 21.24 1.04 -3.49
N ILE A 330 22.31 1.13 -4.30
CA ILE A 330 22.48 0.35 -5.54
C ILE A 330 22.45 -1.16 -5.23
N ASP A 331 22.98 -1.57 -4.07
CA ASP A 331 22.97 -2.97 -3.63
C ASP A 331 21.55 -3.55 -3.52
N PHE A 332 20.54 -2.70 -3.27
CA PHE A 332 19.13 -3.12 -3.22
C PHE A 332 18.66 -3.72 -4.55
N ASN A 333 19.23 -3.29 -5.69
CA ASN A 333 18.83 -3.76 -7.00
C ASN A 333 19.20 -5.23 -7.28
N GLN A 334 20.14 -5.78 -6.50
CA GLN A 334 20.50 -7.19 -6.57
C GLN A 334 19.50 -8.08 -5.83
N SER A 335 18.65 -7.49 -4.98
CA SER A 335 17.62 -8.24 -4.27
C SER A 335 16.48 -8.68 -5.21
N PRO A 336 15.72 -9.74 -4.85
CA PRO A 336 14.50 -10.11 -5.56
C PRO A 336 13.42 -9.01 -5.58
N LEU A 337 13.53 -8.00 -4.71
CA LEU A 337 12.56 -6.93 -4.50
C LEU A 337 12.97 -5.61 -5.18
N TRP A 338 13.96 -5.64 -6.07
CA TRP A 338 14.56 -4.45 -6.70
C TRP A 338 13.54 -3.50 -7.39
N ASN A 339 12.43 -4.07 -7.86
CA ASN A 339 11.34 -3.39 -8.55
C ASN A 339 10.24 -2.88 -7.59
N VAL A 340 10.34 -3.17 -6.29
CA VAL A 340 9.40 -2.68 -5.29
C VAL A 340 9.79 -1.27 -4.87
N ASN A 341 8.84 -0.34 -5.01
CA ASN A 341 8.94 1.01 -4.43
C ASN A 341 8.28 1.00 -3.05
N PHE A 342 9.09 0.88 -1.99
CA PHE A 342 8.57 0.86 -0.62
C PHE A 342 7.91 2.19 -0.27
N THR A 343 6.71 2.13 0.29
CA THR A 343 5.92 3.28 0.73
C THR A 343 6.04 3.57 2.21
N SER A 344 6.81 2.75 2.93
CA SER A 344 6.98 2.87 4.36
C SER A 344 8.28 2.18 4.79
N GLY A 345 8.83 2.63 5.91
CA GLY A 345 10.07 2.11 6.44
C GLY A 345 9.92 0.85 7.29
N ALA A 346 11.05 0.34 7.76
CA ALA A 346 11.13 -0.86 8.59
C ALA A 346 10.32 -0.77 9.90
N SER A 347 10.15 0.45 10.43
CA SER A 347 9.35 0.72 11.62
C SER A 347 8.66 2.08 11.53
N LYS A 348 7.67 2.32 12.38
CA LYS A 348 6.97 3.61 12.44
C LYS A 348 7.93 4.75 12.77
N VAL A 349 8.88 4.53 13.69
CA VAL A 349 9.90 5.52 14.08
C VAL A 349 10.83 5.86 12.92
N LEU A 350 11.32 4.86 12.19
CA LEU A 350 12.20 5.08 11.04
C LEU A 350 11.47 5.71 9.85
N THR A 351 10.18 5.43 9.71
CA THR A 351 9.31 6.08 8.70
C THR A 351 9.06 7.54 9.04
N ALA A 352 8.70 7.84 10.30
CA ALA A 352 8.50 9.21 10.76
C ALA A 352 9.77 10.06 10.53
N PHE A 353 10.95 9.46 10.69
CA PHE A 353 12.18 10.17 10.42
C PHE A 353 12.32 10.62 8.95
N THR A 354 11.97 9.75 8.01
CA THR A 354 11.97 10.07 6.57
C THR A 354 10.89 11.11 6.24
N GLU A 355 9.68 10.91 6.77
CA GLU A 355 8.51 11.67 6.34
C GLU A 355 8.37 13.04 7.00
N VAL A 356 8.68 13.17 8.28
CA VAL A 356 8.49 14.42 9.03
C VAL A 356 9.81 14.98 9.60
N GLY A 357 10.93 14.41 9.15
CA GLY A 357 12.28 14.85 9.50
C GLY A 357 12.63 14.66 10.97
N ILE A 358 13.75 15.27 11.38
CA ILE A 358 14.23 15.21 12.76
C ILE A 358 13.19 15.79 13.73
N VAL A 359 12.50 16.85 13.33
CA VAL A 359 11.61 17.58 14.26
C VAL A 359 10.31 16.85 14.49
N GLY A 360 9.75 16.23 13.45
CA GLY A 360 8.58 15.37 13.63
C GLY A 360 8.93 14.11 14.41
N LEU A 361 10.10 13.53 14.15
CA LEU A 361 10.62 12.41 14.94
C LEU A 361 10.75 12.80 16.43
N VAL A 362 11.37 13.92 16.75
CA VAL A 362 11.52 14.39 18.13
C VAL A 362 10.15 14.65 18.78
N ALA A 363 9.20 15.29 18.07
CA ALA A 363 7.86 15.52 18.59
C ALA A 363 7.14 14.20 18.94
N MET A 364 7.26 13.19 18.06
CA MET A 364 6.71 11.86 18.27
C MET A 364 7.39 11.12 19.44
N LEU A 365 8.72 11.15 19.53
CA LEU A 365 9.47 10.56 20.63
C LEU A 365 9.15 11.22 21.98
N VAL A 366 8.95 12.54 22.01
CA VAL A 366 8.52 13.26 23.21
C VAL A 366 7.11 12.83 23.62
N LEU A 367 6.17 12.69 22.68
CA LEU A 367 4.83 12.17 22.99
C LEU A 367 4.89 10.78 23.61
N MET A 368 5.66 9.87 23.00
CA MET A 368 5.90 8.51 23.49
C MET A 368 6.52 8.51 24.89
N ALA A 369 7.60 9.28 25.07
CA ALA A 369 8.30 9.38 26.35
C ALA A 369 7.39 9.92 27.44
N LEU A 370 6.54 10.91 27.15
CA LEU A 370 5.59 11.45 28.12
C LEU A 370 4.50 10.42 28.46
N GLY A 371 3.96 9.68 27.49
CA GLY A 371 3.02 8.59 27.75
C GLY A 371 3.59 7.56 28.74
N ILE A 372 4.81 7.10 28.48
CA ILE A 372 5.54 6.19 29.38
C ILE A 372 5.81 6.84 30.74
N PHE A 373 6.28 8.09 30.75
CA PHE A 373 6.62 8.82 31.98
C PHE A 373 5.41 9.00 32.91
N TYR A 374 4.25 9.41 32.40
CA TYR A 374 3.04 9.56 33.21
C TYR A 374 2.55 8.20 33.73
N GLY A 375 2.66 7.14 32.93
CA GLY A 375 2.38 5.77 33.37
C GLY A 375 3.31 5.31 34.49
N ALA A 376 4.62 5.53 34.35
CA ALA A 376 5.63 5.20 35.35
C ALA A 376 5.47 6.02 36.63
N LYS A 377 5.20 7.32 36.52
CA LYS A 377 4.94 8.22 37.64
C LYS A 377 3.74 7.74 38.46
N TYR A 378 2.67 7.32 37.79
CA TYR A 378 1.49 6.76 38.45
C TYR A 378 1.81 5.43 39.16
N PHE A 379 2.58 4.56 38.50
CA PHE A 379 2.99 3.27 39.07
C PHE A 379 3.86 3.43 40.34
N LEU A 380 4.85 4.32 40.30
CA LEU A 380 5.84 4.52 41.37
C LEU A 380 5.32 5.33 42.57
N ALA A 381 4.16 5.95 42.45
CA ALA A 381 3.62 6.75 43.54
C ALA A 381 3.28 5.88 44.77
N LYS A 382 3.74 6.35 45.94
CA LYS A 382 3.61 5.67 47.24
C LYS A 382 2.43 6.17 48.07
N ASP A 383 2.08 7.45 47.97
CA ASP A 383 1.03 8.08 48.78
C ASP A 383 -0.32 8.19 48.04
N ILE A 384 -1.34 7.56 48.64
CA ILE A 384 -2.71 7.45 48.14
C ILE A 384 -3.46 8.80 48.12
N LYS A 385 -3.00 9.80 48.87
CA LYS A 385 -3.71 11.10 49.00
C LYS A 385 -3.63 11.98 47.75
N ASP A 386 -2.59 11.81 46.92
CA ASP A 386 -2.42 12.60 45.70
C ASP A 386 -3.01 11.94 44.45
N ILE A 387 -3.49 10.69 44.56
CA ILE A 387 -3.92 9.88 43.41
C ILE A 387 -5.36 9.41 43.63
N PRO A 388 -6.31 9.72 42.73
CA PRO A 388 -7.63 9.11 42.81
C PRO A 388 -7.43 7.60 42.62
N GLN A 389 -7.81 6.80 43.62
CA GLN A 389 -7.69 5.33 43.72
C GLN A 389 -6.84 4.68 42.64
N THR A 390 -5.66 4.16 42.98
CA THR A 390 -4.86 3.34 42.06
C THR A 390 -5.69 2.16 41.53
N THR A 391 -6.21 2.27 40.32
CA THR A 391 -7.07 1.23 39.74
C THR A 391 -6.23 0.28 38.91
N ARG A 392 -6.57 -1.01 39.02
CA ARG A 392 -6.08 -2.09 38.14
C ARG A 392 -6.09 -1.67 36.68
N LEU A 393 -7.20 -1.06 36.24
CA LEU A 393 -7.38 -0.58 34.87
C LEU A 393 -6.26 0.36 34.41
N THR A 394 -5.86 1.33 35.25
CA THR A 394 -4.83 2.31 34.89
C THR A 394 -3.49 1.64 34.62
N LEU A 395 -3.06 0.73 35.51
CA LEU A 395 -1.81 -0.02 35.34
C LEU A 395 -1.83 -0.89 34.08
N VAL A 396 -2.99 -1.47 33.77
CA VAL A 396 -3.15 -2.26 32.54
C VAL A 396 -3.04 -1.40 31.28
N VAL A 397 -3.64 -0.21 31.27
CA VAL A 397 -3.50 0.73 30.15
C VAL A 397 -2.04 1.20 29.99
N VAL A 398 -1.31 1.39 31.08
CA VAL A 398 0.14 1.70 31.04
C VAL A 398 0.92 0.57 30.35
N ALA A 399 0.63 -0.70 30.65
CA ALA A 399 1.27 -1.83 29.97
C ALA A 399 0.97 -1.83 28.47
N VAL A 400 -0.29 -1.61 28.07
CA VAL A 400 -0.68 -1.54 26.65
C VAL A 400 0.08 -0.43 25.92
N VAL A 401 0.05 0.80 26.44
CA VAL A 401 0.76 1.95 25.83
C VAL A 401 2.27 1.69 25.72
N ALA A 402 2.87 1.05 26.72
CA ALA A 402 4.30 0.73 26.71
C ALA A 402 4.65 -0.31 25.63
N VAL A 403 3.84 -1.36 25.48
CA VAL A 403 4.05 -2.40 24.46
C VAL A 403 3.79 -1.85 23.06
N GLU A 404 2.76 -1.03 22.85
CA GLU A 404 2.51 -0.34 21.58
C GLU A 404 3.66 0.59 21.21
N THR A 405 4.16 1.37 22.18
CA THR A 405 5.30 2.26 21.99
C THR A 405 6.55 1.49 21.57
N LEU A 406 6.84 0.36 22.23
CA LEU A 406 7.94 -0.53 21.83
C LEU A 406 7.71 -1.10 20.42
N GLY A 407 6.48 -1.48 20.11
CA GLY A 407 6.10 -1.97 18.78
C GLY A 407 6.40 -0.98 17.66
N TYR A 408 6.25 0.34 17.90
CA TYR A 408 6.53 1.37 16.89
C TYR A 408 8.02 1.44 16.50
N PHE A 409 8.93 0.93 17.34
CA PHE A 409 10.35 0.78 17.00
C PHE A 409 10.62 -0.48 16.17
N LEU A 410 9.74 -1.48 16.23
CA LEU A 410 9.94 -2.80 15.64
C LEU A 410 9.13 -3.03 14.35
N TYR A 411 8.05 -2.28 14.16
CA TYR A 411 7.08 -2.50 13.09
C TYR A 411 6.41 -1.20 12.65
N ASN A 412 5.84 -1.19 11.44
CA ASN A 412 5.14 -0.03 10.89
C ASN A 412 3.63 -0.12 11.10
N ALA A 413 3.03 0.93 11.66
CA ALA A 413 1.61 0.93 12.04
C ALA A 413 0.69 1.41 10.91
N ASN A 414 -0.39 0.68 10.69
CA ASN A 414 -1.51 1.05 9.81
C ASN A 414 -2.68 1.64 10.62
N ILE A 415 -3.82 1.94 9.97
CA ILE A 415 -4.94 2.67 10.60
C ILE A 415 -5.44 2.00 11.90
N PRO A 416 -5.74 0.68 11.97
CA PRO A 416 -6.14 0.03 13.21
C PRO A 416 -5.12 0.17 14.35
N LEU A 417 -3.82 0.02 14.04
CA LEU A 417 -2.76 0.07 15.04
C LEU A 417 -2.56 1.50 15.57
N ASP A 418 -2.54 2.49 14.68
CA ASP A 418 -2.46 3.91 15.08
C ASP A 418 -3.71 4.33 15.88
N PHE A 419 -4.90 3.91 15.47
CA PHE A 419 -6.13 4.15 16.23
C PHE A 419 -6.03 3.58 17.66
N MET A 420 -5.53 2.35 17.82
CA MET A 420 -5.35 1.72 19.14
C MET A 420 -4.36 2.50 20.01
N TYR A 421 -3.21 2.90 19.47
CA TYR A 421 -2.22 3.68 20.19
C TYR A 421 -2.76 5.03 20.70
N PHE A 422 -3.40 5.81 19.82
CA PHE A 422 -3.94 7.10 20.23
C PHE A 422 -5.15 6.95 21.18
N PHE A 423 -5.95 5.90 21.01
CA PHE A 423 -7.07 5.58 21.91
C PHE A 423 -6.57 5.14 23.30
N SER A 424 -5.56 4.27 23.38
CA SER A 424 -4.98 3.79 24.63
C SER A 424 -4.29 4.93 25.39
N LEU A 425 -3.56 5.79 24.67
CA LEU A 425 -2.94 6.99 25.23
C LEU A 425 -4.00 7.97 25.76
N ALA A 426 -5.11 8.15 25.05
CA ALA A 426 -6.22 8.97 25.52
C ALA A 426 -6.89 8.41 26.77
N CYS A 427 -7.08 7.08 26.84
CA CYS A 427 -7.58 6.40 28.02
C CYS A 427 -6.63 6.58 29.22
N LEU A 428 -5.31 6.46 29.00
CA LEU A 428 -4.30 6.71 30.05
C LEU A 428 -4.45 8.12 30.61
N VAL A 429 -4.54 9.12 29.74
CA VAL A 429 -4.70 10.53 30.12
C VAL A 429 -6.03 10.74 30.87
N ALA A 430 -7.14 10.16 30.39
CA ALA A 430 -8.43 10.24 31.06
C ALA A 430 -8.42 9.66 32.49
N LEU A 431 -7.63 8.61 32.73
CA LEU A 431 -7.51 7.91 34.02
C LEU A 431 -6.54 8.59 35.00
N VAL A 432 -5.40 9.09 34.50
CA VAL A 432 -4.31 9.61 35.35
C VAL A 432 -4.48 11.09 35.66
N VAL A 433 -5.09 11.86 34.77
CA VAL A 433 -5.15 13.32 34.87
C VAL A 433 -6.40 13.78 35.59
N LYS A 434 -6.22 14.39 36.77
CA LYS A 434 -7.29 15.11 37.48
C LYS A 434 -7.77 16.32 36.67
N PRO A 435 -9.07 16.64 36.67
CA PRO A 435 -9.59 17.79 35.94
C PRO A 435 -9.14 19.11 36.58
N VAL A 436 -8.55 20.04 35.82
CA VAL A 436 -8.38 21.44 36.27
C VAL A 436 -8.38 22.43 35.08
N LYS A 437 -9.16 23.52 35.25
CA LYS A 437 -9.50 24.67 34.37
C LYS A 437 -10.84 24.52 33.61
N GLU A 438 -11.88 25.14 34.18
CA GLU A 438 -13.17 25.40 33.54
C GLU A 438 -13.18 26.86 33.05
N TYR A 439 -13.47 27.08 31.77
CA TYR A 439 -13.66 28.41 31.21
C TYR A 439 -15.15 28.63 30.97
N VAL A 440 -15.71 29.66 31.58
CA VAL A 440 -17.11 30.03 31.40
C VAL A 440 -17.24 30.93 30.16
N LEU A 441 -18.03 30.50 29.18
CA LEU A 441 -18.34 31.27 27.97
C LEU A 441 -19.51 32.20 28.28
N ALA A 442 -19.23 33.39 28.83
CA ALA A 442 -20.25 34.39 29.10
C ALA A 442 -20.89 34.91 27.80
N SER A 443 -22.20 35.16 27.81
CA SER A 443 -22.89 35.81 26.69
C SER A 443 -22.28 37.19 26.47
N SER A 444 -21.86 37.50 25.23
CA SER A 444 -21.19 38.75 24.79
C SER A 444 -19.69 38.93 25.12
N SER A 445 -18.98 37.90 25.59
CA SER A 445 -17.51 38.01 25.75
C SER A 445 -16.75 37.80 24.42
N LEU A 446 -15.62 38.50 24.25
CA LEU A 446 -14.69 38.30 23.11
C LEU A 446 -14.25 36.83 22.98
N VAL A 447 -14.09 36.14 24.12
CA VAL A 447 -13.72 34.72 24.18
C VAL A 447 -14.81 33.84 23.58
N THR A 448 -16.09 34.11 23.87
CA THR A 448 -17.22 33.39 23.27
C THR A 448 -17.28 33.62 21.76
N MET A 449 -17.07 34.84 21.30
CA MET A 449 -17.02 35.16 19.87
C MET A 449 -15.86 34.44 19.18
N ALA A 450 -14.67 34.46 19.77
CA ALA A 450 -13.50 33.77 19.25
C ALA A 450 -13.71 32.25 19.19
N ALA A 451 -14.31 31.65 20.23
CA ALA A 451 -14.61 30.22 20.26
C ALA A 451 -15.61 29.82 19.16
N ILE A 452 -16.70 30.59 18.99
CA ILE A 452 -17.67 30.36 17.91
C ILE A 452 -16.99 30.49 16.54
N PHE A 453 -16.16 31.52 16.35
CA PHE A 453 -15.43 31.73 15.11
C PHE A 453 -14.51 30.55 14.78
N VAL A 454 -13.72 30.07 15.76
CA VAL A 454 -12.88 28.88 15.61
C VAL A 454 -13.71 27.63 15.29
N PHE A 455 -14.85 27.43 15.96
CA PHE A 455 -15.72 26.28 15.68
C PHE A 455 -16.33 26.33 14.27
N VAL A 456 -16.71 27.51 13.78
CA VAL A 456 -17.19 27.68 12.41
C VAL A 456 -16.07 27.35 11.42
N LEU A 457 -14.85 27.84 11.65
CA LEU A 457 -13.70 27.52 10.78
C LEU A 457 -13.40 26.02 10.77
N LEU A 458 -13.37 25.37 11.93
CA LEU A 458 -13.16 23.92 12.04
C LEU A 458 -14.28 23.14 11.34
N PHE A 459 -15.54 23.54 11.52
CA PHE A 459 -16.67 22.90 10.88
C PHE A 459 -16.61 23.01 9.35
N ILE A 460 -16.30 24.20 8.82
CA ILE A 460 -16.13 24.42 7.37
C ILE A 460 -14.96 23.58 6.84
N PHE A 461 -13.84 23.57 7.56
CA PHE A 461 -12.67 22.78 7.21
C PHE A 461 -13.01 21.29 7.13
N ASP A 462 -13.66 20.73 8.16
CA ASP A 462 -14.03 19.31 8.20
C ASP A 462 -15.03 18.93 7.11
N VAL A 463 -16.03 19.79 6.84
CA VAL A 463 -16.96 19.58 5.72
C VAL A 463 -16.22 19.58 4.38
N GLY A 464 -15.25 20.47 4.20
CA GLY A 464 -14.38 20.49 3.03
C GLY A 464 -13.55 19.21 2.88
N VAL A 465 -12.96 18.73 3.98
CA VAL A 465 -12.22 17.46 4.02
C VAL A 465 -13.13 16.29 3.63
N LEU A 466 -14.32 16.18 4.21
CA LEU A 466 -15.28 15.11 3.90
C LEU A 466 -15.77 15.17 2.45
N PHE A 467 -15.94 16.37 1.90
CA PHE A 467 -16.32 16.56 0.50
C PHE A 467 -15.24 16.02 -0.45
N VAL A 468 -13.97 16.42 -0.25
CA VAL A 468 -12.86 15.92 -1.07
C VAL A 468 -12.65 14.42 -0.88
N GLU A 469 -12.75 13.93 0.35
CA GLU A 469 -12.65 12.49 0.64
C GLU A 469 -13.75 11.69 -0.06
N SER A 470 -14.96 12.23 -0.14
CA SER A 470 -16.07 11.60 -0.87
C SER A 470 -15.79 11.53 -2.37
N GLN A 471 -15.21 12.57 -2.97
CA GLN A 471 -14.79 12.56 -4.37
C GLN A 471 -13.71 11.50 -4.64
N ARG A 472 -12.71 11.41 -3.75
CA ARG A 472 -11.67 10.38 -3.80
C ARG A 472 -12.27 8.98 -3.70
N TYR A 473 -13.21 8.79 -2.78
CA TYR A 473 -13.87 7.50 -2.58
C TYR A 473 -14.63 7.04 -3.83
N LEU A 474 -15.38 7.94 -4.46
CA LEU A 474 -16.08 7.66 -5.72
C LEU A 474 -15.10 7.37 -6.87
N ALA A 475 -14.01 8.13 -6.98
CA ALA A 475 -13.00 7.90 -7.99
C ALA A 475 -12.33 6.51 -7.85
N ASP A 476 -12.06 6.08 -6.61
CA ASP A 476 -11.46 4.77 -6.35
C ASP A 476 -12.43 3.62 -6.63
N MET A 477 -13.74 3.85 -6.40
CA MET A 477 -14.79 2.91 -6.82
C MET A 477 -14.87 2.77 -8.35
N ASP A 478 -14.84 3.89 -9.07
CA ASP A 478 -14.81 3.90 -10.53
C ASP A 478 -13.56 3.17 -11.04
N TYR A 479 -12.40 3.45 -10.47
CA TYR A 479 -11.14 2.80 -10.81
C TYR A 479 -11.20 1.29 -10.64
N ARG A 480 -11.66 0.80 -9.47
CA ARG A 480 -11.84 -0.62 -9.23
C ARG A 480 -12.82 -1.25 -10.21
N LYS A 481 -13.93 -0.58 -10.53
CA LYS A 481 -14.90 -1.09 -11.49
C LYS A 481 -14.30 -1.19 -12.89
N GLY A 482 -13.46 -0.24 -13.29
CA GLY A 482 -12.64 -0.30 -14.50
C GLY A 482 -11.76 -1.54 -14.54
N LEU A 483 -11.02 -1.84 -13.46
CA LEU A 483 -10.18 -3.05 -13.36
C LEU A 483 -10.98 -4.35 -13.44
N VAL A 484 -12.14 -4.43 -12.78
CA VAL A 484 -12.99 -5.62 -12.82
C VAL A 484 -13.52 -5.87 -14.23
N LEU A 485 -14.00 -4.82 -14.92
CA LEU A 485 -14.48 -4.93 -16.30
C LEU A 485 -13.35 -5.32 -17.26
N PHE A 486 -12.15 -4.80 -17.03
CA PHE A 486 -10.97 -5.22 -17.80
C PHE A 486 -10.68 -6.70 -17.65
N SER A 487 -10.73 -7.23 -16.42
CA SER A 487 -10.53 -8.67 -16.18
C SER A 487 -11.61 -9.57 -16.82
N GLN A 488 -12.74 -8.99 -17.23
CA GLN A 488 -13.84 -9.66 -17.92
C GLN A 488 -13.79 -9.44 -19.44
N ASP A 489 -12.69 -8.93 -19.97
CA ASP A 489 -12.49 -8.57 -21.38
C ASP A 489 -13.47 -7.49 -21.91
N LYS A 490 -14.10 -6.71 -21.01
CA LYS A 490 -14.99 -5.59 -21.34
C LYS A 490 -14.21 -4.28 -21.45
N LYS A 491 -13.26 -4.23 -22.39
CA LYS A 491 -12.26 -3.16 -22.50
C LYS A 491 -12.84 -1.76 -22.76
N SER A 492 -13.88 -1.65 -23.60
CA SER A 492 -14.53 -0.37 -23.91
C SER A 492 -15.27 0.23 -22.71
N GLU A 493 -16.03 -0.59 -21.97
CA GLU A 493 -16.67 -0.19 -20.72
C GLU A 493 -15.62 0.18 -19.65
N SER A 494 -14.55 -0.62 -19.56
CA SER A 494 -13.44 -0.37 -18.63
C SER A 494 -12.80 1.02 -18.83
N LEU A 495 -12.53 1.40 -20.09
CA LEU A 495 -11.97 2.71 -20.42
C LEU A 495 -12.85 3.87 -19.94
N GLN A 496 -14.18 3.75 -20.03
CA GLN A 496 -15.09 4.78 -19.54
C GLN A 496 -14.96 4.99 -18.03
N TYR A 497 -14.84 3.90 -17.26
CA TYR A 497 -14.62 3.99 -15.81
C TYR A 497 -13.26 4.58 -15.46
N PHE A 498 -12.19 4.29 -16.21
CA PHE A 498 -10.90 4.95 -16.00
C PHE A 498 -10.96 6.46 -16.28
N LYS A 499 -11.70 6.88 -17.31
CA LYS A 499 -11.96 8.32 -17.57
C LYS A 499 -12.75 8.98 -16.43
N MET A 500 -13.78 8.30 -15.91
CA MET A 500 -14.55 8.78 -14.75
C MET A 500 -13.67 8.89 -13.50
N ALA A 501 -12.86 7.88 -13.19
CA ALA A 501 -11.94 7.89 -12.06
C ALA A 501 -10.94 9.05 -12.16
N ALA A 502 -10.31 9.25 -13.32
CA ALA A 502 -9.38 10.35 -13.54
C ALA A 502 -10.04 11.72 -13.34
N LYS A 503 -11.26 11.91 -13.89
CA LYS A 503 -12.02 13.16 -13.78
C LYS A 503 -12.51 13.45 -12.36
N ASN A 504 -13.06 12.45 -11.68
CA ASN A 504 -13.66 12.59 -10.36
C ASN A 504 -12.61 12.71 -9.26
N GLY A 505 -11.51 11.96 -9.39
CA GLY A 505 -10.43 11.96 -8.40
C GLY A 505 -9.50 13.15 -8.58
N ASN A 506 -9.07 13.42 -9.82
CA ASN A 506 -7.97 14.34 -10.13
C ASN A 506 -6.63 13.96 -9.43
N TRP A 507 -6.28 12.66 -9.44
CA TRP A 507 -5.02 12.13 -8.89
C TRP A 507 -4.17 11.55 -10.01
N ASP A 508 -2.85 11.73 -9.89
CA ASP A 508 -1.86 11.28 -10.87
C ASP A 508 -1.94 9.78 -11.17
N VAL A 509 -2.19 8.95 -10.16
CA VAL A 509 -2.32 7.48 -10.32
C VAL A 509 -3.43 7.11 -11.31
N TYR A 510 -4.60 7.74 -11.23
CA TYR A 510 -5.71 7.44 -12.15
C TYR A 510 -5.40 7.89 -13.58
N TYR A 511 -4.69 9.00 -13.73
CA TYR A 511 -4.25 9.48 -15.04
C TYR A 511 -3.15 8.61 -15.66
N ASN A 512 -2.19 8.10 -14.87
CA ASN A 512 -1.22 7.11 -15.37
C ASN A 512 -1.92 5.86 -15.90
N GLN A 513 -2.90 5.35 -15.14
CA GLN A 513 -3.64 4.14 -15.53
C GLN A 513 -4.47 4.38 -16.79
N LEU A 514 -5.16 5.53 -16.88
CA LEU A 514 -5.84 5.93 -18.11
C LEU A 514 -4.87 6.03 -19.29
N ALA A 515 -3.67 6.59 -19.09
CA ALA A 515 -2.68 6.74 -20.15
C ALA A 515 -2.21 5.38 -20.70
N LEU A 516 -1.81 4.47 -19.82
CA LEU A 516 -1.38 3.12 -20.17
C LEU A 516 -2.51 2.32 -20.82
N PHE A 517 -3.73 2.42 -20.28
CA PHE A 517 -4.88 1.68 -20.79
C PHE A 517 -5.31 2.14 -22.18
N SER A 518 -5.34 3.46 -22.41
CA SER A 518 -5.62 4.02 -23.72
C SER A 518 -4.61 3.56 -24.75
N LEU A 519 -3.32 3.51 -24.37
CA LEU A 519 -2.26 3.02 -25.26
C LEU A 519 -2.40 1.53 -25.60
N VAL A 520 -2.68 0.67 -24.62
CA VAL A 520 -2.94 -0.76 -24.86
C VAL A 520 -4.15 -0.94 -25.78
N SER A 521 -5.20 -0.14 -25.59
CA SER A 521 -6.42 -0.20 -26.39
C SER A 521 -6.18 0.16 -27.87
N VAL A 522 -5.19 1.00 -28.20
CA VAL A 522 -4.82 1.30 -29.60
C VAL A 522 -4.46 0.01 -30.34
N ARG A 523 -3.67 -0.86 -29.71
CA ARG A 523 -3.21 -2.11 -30.31
C ARG A 523 -4.35 -3.09 -30.59
N ASP A 524 -5.34 -3.14 -29.69
CA ASP A 524 -6.52 -3.97 -29.88
C ASP A 524 -7.33 -3.51 -31.09
N TYR A 525 -7.50 -2.20 -31.28
CA TYR A 525 -8.18 -1.66 -32.46
C TYR A 525 -7.40 -1.91 -33.76
N LEU A 526 -6.06 -1.84 -33.73
CA LEU A 526 -5.23 -2.13 -34.89
C LEU A 526 -5.19 -3.63 -35.25
N SER A 527 -5.38 -4.52 -34.27
CA SER A 527 -5.36 -5.98 -34.49
C SER A 527 -6.72 -6.58 -34.86
N THR A 528 -7.83 -5.90 -34.52
CA THR A 528 -9.21 -6.35 -34.79
C THR A 528 -9.76 -5.94 -36.16
N THR A 529 -9.00 -5.22 -37.00
CA THR A 529 -9.49 -4.75 -38.30
C THR A 529 -9.49 -5.82 -39.39
N GLY A 530 -10.55 -6.64 -39.35
CA GLY A 530 -11.36 -7.01 -40.52
C GLY A 530 -12.62 -6.14 -40.66
N ALA A 531 -12.66 -4.97 -40.00
CA ALA A 531 -13.85 -4.12 -39.91
C ALA A 531 -14.20 -3.42 -41.25
N PRO A 532 -15.51 -3.28 -41.58
CA PRO A 532 -15.98 -2.74 -42.86
C PRO A 532 -15.80 -1.22 -43.03
N ASP A 533 -15.41 -0.46 -42.01
CA ASP A 533 -15.28 1.00 -42.07
C ASP A 533 -13.94 1.50 -41.49
N LYS A 534 -12.99 1.79 -42.39
CA LYS A 534 -11.62 2.19 -42.06
C LYS A 534 -11.53 3.57 -41.37
N GLU A 535 -12.51 4.45 -41.59
CA GLU A 535 -12.48 5.81 -41.04
C GLU A 535 -12.90 5.84 -39.57
N ALA A 536 -13.91 5.06 -39.18
CA ALA A 536 -14.33 4.96 -37.77
C ALA A 536 -13.21 4.38 -36.88
N ALA A 537 -12.50 3.35 -37.37
CA ALA A 537 -11.36 2.76 -36.67
C ALA A 537 -10.21 3.77 -36.51
N LYS A 538 -9.92 4.54 -37.56
CA LYS A 538 -8.90 5.60 -37.53
C LYS A 538 -9.23 6.69 -36.52
N GLN A 539 -10.48 7.14 -36.46
CA GLN A 539 -10.94 8.13 -35.47
C GLN A 539 -10.83 7.60 -34.03
N ALA A 540 -11.21 6.33 -33.80
CA ALA A 540 -11.09 5.71 -32.49
C ALA A 540 -9.64 5.63 -32.02
N VAL A 541 -8.73 5.21 -32.90
CA VAL A 541 -7.28 5.17 -32.61
C VAL A 541 -6.73 6.56 -32.30
N GLN A 542 -7.09 7.58 -33.08
CA GLN A 542 -6.66 8.96 -32.83
C GLN A 542 -7.15 9.48 -31.46
N SER A 543 -8.40 9.16 -31.10
CA SER A 543 -8.98 9.52 -29.80
C SER A 543 -8.23 8.86 -28.64
N LEU A 544 -7.91 7.56 -28.76
CA LEU A 544 -7.15 6.84 -27.73
C LEU A 544 -5.71 7.36 -27.57
N ILE A 545 -5.04 7.70 -28.67
CA ILE A 545 -3.71 8.34 -28.62
C ILE A 545 -3.81 9.69 -27.91
N ALA A 546 -4.83 10.50 -28.24
CA ALA A 546 -5.05 11.79 -27.58
C ALA A 546 -5.31 11.62 -26.07
N ASP A 547 -6.13 10.64 -25.68
CA ASP A 547 -6.36 10.29 -24.28
C ASP A 547 -5.04 9.89 -23.58
N ALA A 548 -4.21 9.06 -24.21
CA ALA A 548 -2.94 8.61 -23.64
C ALA A 548 -1.96 9.77 -23.39
N ILE A 549 -1.81 10.66 -24.37
CA ILE A 549 -0.96 11.85 -24.26
C ILE A 549 -1.52 12.82 -23.22
N SER A 550 -2.82 13.13 -23.28
CA SER A 550 -3.43 14.08 -22.34
C SER A 550 -3.37 13.57 -20.90
N ALA A 551 -3.62 12.28 -20.68
CA ALA A 551 -3.59 11.68 -19.36
C ALA A 551 -2.16 11.63 -18.79
N SER A 552 -1.16 11.22 -19.58
CA SER A 552 0.23 11.21 -19.11
C SER A 552 0.80 12.61 -18.87
N ASN A 553 0.37 13.63 -19.61
CA ASN A 553 0.71 15.02 -19.30
C ASN A 553 0.03 15.49 -17.99
N ALA A 554 -1.23 15.12 -17.78
CA ALA A 554 -1.96 15.46 -16.56
C ALA A 554 -1.35 14.81 -15.31
N SER A 555 -0.92 13.55 -15.37
CA SER A 555 -0.29 12.89 -14.22
C SER A 555 1.01 13.58 -13.80
N VAL A 556 1.86 13.94 -14.76
CA VAL A 556 3.09 14.70 -14.52
C VAL A 556 2.79 16.10 -13.96
N ALA A 557 1.76 16.78 -14.45
CA ALA A 557 1.37 18.10 -13.95
C ALA A 557 0.83 18.05 -12.51
N LEU A 558 0.08 17.01 -12.16
CA LEU A 558 -0.49 16.83 -10.81
C LEU A 558 0.59 16.49 -9.78
N ASN A 559 1.58 15.68 -10.16
CA ASN A 559 2.62 15.27 -9.25
C ASN A 559 3.97 15.09 -9.98
N PRO A 560 4.74 16.18 -10.15
CA PRO A 560 6.02 16.14 -10.86
C PRO A 560 7.15 15.47 -10.09
N GLN A 561 6.95 15.12 -8.80
CA GLN A 561 7.96 14.46 -7.96
C GLN A 561 7.85 12.93 -7.99
N ASN A 562 6.75 12.41 -8.53
CA ASN A 562 6.59 10.98 -8.72
C ASN A 562 7.27 10.52 -10.01
N TYR A 563 8.38 9.77 -9.89
CA TYR A 563 9.13 9.28 -11.05
C TYR A 563 8.28 8.36 -11.94
N ASP A 564 7.28 7.66 -11.38
CA ASP A 564 6.39 6.78 -12.15
C ASP A 564 5.57 7.58 -13.18
N ASN A 565 5.15 8.81 -12.86
CA ASN A 565 4.41 9.66 -13.80
C ASN A 565 5.25 10.01 -15.03
N TRP A 566 6.51 10.38 -14.79
CA TRP A 566 7.47 10.67 -15.85
C TRP A 566 7.84 9.40 -16.64
N SER A 567 7.99 8.27 -15.97
CA SER A 567 8.21 6.97 -16.60
C SER A 567 7.05 6.59 -17.53
N THR A 568 5.80 6.74 -17.07
CA THR A 568 4.59 6.50 -17.86
C THR A 568 4.50 7.44 -19.06
N ARG A 569 4.77 8.74 -18.88
CA ARG A 569 4.80 9.69 -20.01
C ARG A 569 5.90 9.35 -21.02
N GLY A 570 7.08 8.96 -20.54
CA GLY A 570 8.19 8.48 -21.37
C GLY A 570 7.78 7.26 -22.18
N TYR A 571 7.09 6.30 -21.55
CA TYR A 571 6.60 5.09 -22.21
C TYR A 571 5.52 5.38 -23.25
N VAL A 572 4.57 6.28 -22.96
CA VAL A 572 3.57 6.73 -23.94
C VAL A 572 4.26 7.35 -25.14
N CYS A 573 5.19 8.28 -24.92
CA CYS A 573 5.91 8.93 -26.02
C CYS A 573 6.80 7.95 -26.80
N GLN A 574 7.46 7.00 -26.14
CA GLN A 574 8.25 5.95 -26.80
C GLN A 574 7.39 5.12 -27.77
N ASN A 575 6.17 4.74 -27.38
CA ASN A 575 5.27 3.96 -28.25
C ASN A 575 4.66 4.78 -29.40
N LEU A 576 4.86 6.10 -29.42
CA LEU A 576 4.41 6.99 -30.49
C LEU A 576 5.55 7.43 -31.41
N LEU A 577 6.77 6.91 -31.22
CA LEU A 577 7.98 7.26 -32.00
C LEU A 577 7.81 7.06 -33.50
N GLU A 578 7.15 5.97 -33.91
CA GLU A 578 6.90 5.68 -35.32
C GLU A 578 5.84 6.62 -35.92
N LEU A 579 5.03 7.28 -35.09
CA LEU A 579 3.92 8.14 -35.51
C LEU A 579 4.26 9.63 -35.49
N SER A 580 5.24 10.06 -34.67
CA SER A 580 5.63 11.46 -34.52
C SER A 580 7.13 11.58 -34.21
N PRO A 581 7.90 12.35 -35.00
CA PRO A 581 9.31 12.64 -34.72
C PRO A 581 9.54 13.34 -33.36
N GLU A 582 8.60 14.19 -32.94
CA GLU A 582 8.65 14.93 -31.67
C GLU A 582 8.50 14.02 -30.44
N ALA A 583 7.96 12.81 -30.63
CA ALA A 583 7.77 11.85 -29.56
C ALA A 583 9.10 11.39 -28.93
N PHE A 584 10.21 11.46 -29.68
CA PHE A 584 11.53 11.14 -29.15
C PHE A 584 12.00 12.13 -28.11
N ASP A 585 11.86 13.42 -28.38
CA ASP A 585 12.27 14.46 -27.44
C ASP A 585 11.38 14.42 -26.19
N CYS A 586 10.08 14.14 -26.35
CA CYS A 586 9.19 13.87 -25.23
C CYS A 586 9.66 12.68 -24.37
N ALA A 587 10.00 11.55 -25.00
CA ALA A 587 10.45 10.35 -24.31
C ALA A 587 11.75 10.61 -23.54
N MET A 588 12.74 11.26 -24.17
CA MET A 588 14.02 11.58 -23.54
C MET A 588 13.86 12.52 -22.35
N GLN A 589 13.14 13.63 -22.51
CA GLN A 589 12.89 14.56 -21.41
C GLN A 589 12.17 13.87 -20.23
N SER A 590 11.23 12.98 -20.54
CA SER A 590 10.48 12.27 -19.51
C SER A 590 11.35 11.24 -18.77
N TYR A 591 12.14 10.44 -19.49
CA TYR A 591 13.06 9.50 -18.85
C TYR A 591 14.19 10.21 -18.08
N ASP A 592 14.71 11.33 -18.57
CA ASP A 592 15.71 12.11 -17.84
C ASP A 592 15.15 12.64 -16.51
N LYS A 593 13.90 13.10 -16.50
CA LYS A 593 13.21 13.50 -15.25
C LYS A 593 12.94 12.31 -14.33
N ALA A 594 12.51 11.17 -14.87
CA ALA A 594 12.31 9.96 -14.08
C ALA A 594 13.63 9.48 -13.45
N ILE A 595 14.73 9.47 -14.21
CA ILE A 595 16.07 9.09 -13.74
C ILE A 595 16.56 10.06 -12.67
N ALA A 596 16.33 11.36 -12.81
CA ALA A 596 16.70 12.33 -11.78
C ALA A 596 15.99 12.09 -10.44
N LEU A 597 14.76 11.55 -10.46
CA LEU A 597 13.96 11.23 -9.28
C LEU A 597 14.22 9.82 -8.73
N ASN A 598 14.68 8.88 -9.57
CA ASN A 598 15.01 7.50 -9.19
C ASN A 598 16.28 7.02 -9.90
N PRO A 599 17.46 7.56 -9.52
CA PRO A 599 18.69 7.41 -10.29
C PRO A 599 19.27 6.00 -10.28
N ASN A 600 18.83 5.17 -9.33
CA ASN A 600 19.27 3.79 -9.17
C ASN A 600 18.25 2.79 -9.71
N ASN A 601 17.23 3.21 -10.49
CA ASN A 601 16.29 2.27 -11.10
C ASN A 601 16.79 1.78 -12.47
N PRO A 602 17.19 0.50 -12.62
CA PRO A 602 17.71 -0.02 -13.88
C PRO A 602 16.68 0.01 -15.02
N TYR A 603 15.38 -0.09 -14.70
CA TYR A 603 14.30 -0.05 -15.70
C TYR A 603 14.30 1.27 -16.49
N LEU A 604 14.56 2.41 -15.83
CA LEU A 604 14.49 3.72 -16.48
C LEU A 604 15.60 3.89 -17.53
N TYR A 605 16.81 3.42 -17.24
CA TYR A 605 17.91 3.43 -18.21
C TYR A 605 17.66 2.47 -19.36
N LEU A 606 17.11 1.29 -19.07
CA LEU A 606 16.72 0.32 -20.10
C LEU A 606 15.69 0.93 -21.07
N GLN A 607 14.63 1.59 -20.57
CA GLN A 607 13.64 2.21 -21.43
C GLN A 607 14.20 3.40 -22.23
N GLN A 608 15.11 4.18 -21.63
CA GLN A 608 15.83 5.22 -22.35
C GLN A 608 16.67 4.61 -23.50
N GLY A 609 17.37 3.50 -23.26
CA GLY A 609 18.10 2.74 -24.28
C GLY A 609 17.19 2.19 -25.39
N ASN A 610 16.03 1.64 -25.02
CA ASN A 610 15.03 1.15 -25.97
C ASN A 610 14.49 2.26 -26.87
N SER A 611 14.32 3.48 -26.34
CA SER A 611 13.90 4.63 -27.15
C SER A 611 14.95 5.03 -28.19
N TYR A 612 16.24 4.95 -27.85
CA TYR A 612 17.33 5.12 -28.82
C TYR A 612 17.31 4.03 -29.89
N LEU A 613 17.03 2.77 -29.53
CA LEU A 613 16.92 1.67 -30.49
C LEU A 613 15.81 1.87 -31.51
N VAL A 614 14.61 2.26 -31.04
CA VAL A 614 13.48 2.54 -31.94
C VAL A 614 13.82 3.68 -32.89
N LYS A 615 14.47 4.75 -32.41
CA LYS A 615 14.93 5.84 -33.28
C LYS A 615 16.02 5.41 -34.27
N ALA A 616 16.94 4.54 -33.85
CA ALA A 616 17.99 4.01 -34.72
C ALA A 616 17.43 3.12 -35.84
N ALA A 617 16.36 2.37 -35.57
CA ALA A 617 15.69 1.53 -36.56
C ALA A 617 15.10 2.36 -37.73
N ASN A 618 14.64 3.58 -37.43
CA ASN A 618 14.07 4.50 -38.40
C ASN A 618 15.09 5.49 -39.02
N ALA A 619 16.34 5.47 -38.56
CA ALA A 619 17.38 6.36 -39.07
C ALA A 619 17.89 5.89 -40.44
N THR A 620 17.82 6.79 -41.43
CA THR A 620 18.32 6.55 -42.79
C THR A 620 19.81 6.84 -42.91
N ASP A 621 20.33 7.78 -42.13
CA ASP A 621 21.75 8.14 -42.12
C ASP A 621 22.56 7.14 -41.29
N THR A 622 23.63 6.59 -41.88
CA THR A 622 24.44 5.53 -41.26
C THR A 622 25.20 6.03 -40.04
N PHE A 623 25.70 7.27 -40.07
CA PHE A 623 26.44 7.84 -38.94
C PHE A 623 25.51 8.09 -37.75
N GLN A 624 24.36 8.71 -38.00
CA GLN A 624 23.31 8.93 -37.02
C GLN A 624 22.82 7.61 -36.42
N ARG A 625 22.58 6.60 -37.26
CA ARG A 625 22.21 5.26 -36.79
C ARG A 625 23.27 4.67 -35.86
N SER A 626 24.55 4.76 -36.22
CA SER A 626 25.65 4.27 -35.38
C SER A 626 25.74 5.02 -34.04
N ASP A 627 25.60 6.35 -34.04
CA ASP A 627 25.58 7.17 -32.81
C ASP A 627 24.41 6.80 -31.89
N LEU A 628 23.21 6.61 -32.45
CA LEU A 628 22.03 6.19 -31.69
C LEU A 628 22.19 4.78 -31.10
N LEU A 629 22.77 3.84 -31.84
CA LEU A 629 23.09 2.50 -31.34
C LEU A 629 24.13 2.54 -30.21
N SER A 630 25.15 3.40 -30.31
CA SER A 630 26.12 3.62 -29.23
C SER A 630 25.44 4.16 -27.97
N LYS A 631 24.56 5.16 -28.11
CA LYS A 631 23.79 5.70 -26.97
C LYS A 631 22.86 4.67 -26.36
N ALA A 632 22.24 3.83 -27.17
CA ALA A 632 21.43 2.70 -26.67
C ALA A 632 22.28 1.73 -25.85
N ASN A 633 23.44 1.33 -26.39
CA ASN A 633 24.40 0.46 -25.71
C ASN A 633 24.83 1.03 -24.35
N ASP A 634 25.18 2.31 -24.27
CA ASP A 634 25.62 2.95 -23.03
C ASP A 634 24.53 2.92 -21.95
N LYS A 635 23.27 3.21 -22.33
CA LYS A 635 22.14 3.21 -21.40
C LYS A 635 21.76 1.80 -20.95
N ILE A 636 21.82 0.81 -21.82
CA ILE A 636 21.56 -0.59 -21.48
C ILE A 636 22.66 -1.14 -20.57
N ASN A 637 23.93 -0.86 -20.86
CA ASN A 637 25.02 -1.22 -19.96
C ASN A 637 24.86 -0.55 -18.59
N LYS A 638 24.42 0.71 -18.53
CA LYS A 638 24.11 1.34 -17.24
C LYS A 638 23.00 0.63 -16.45
N ALA A 639 21.98 0.10 -17.14
CA ALA A 639 20.95 -0.73 -16.51
C ALA A 639 21.53 -2.04 -15.95
N ILE A 640 22.46 -2.67 -16.67
CA ILE A 640 23.18 -3.88 -16.24
C ILE A 640 24.12 -3.58 -15.05
N ASP A 641 24.83 -2.45 -15.05
CA ASP A 641 25.66 -2.03 -13.93
C ASP A 641 24.85 -1.86 -12.64
N LEU A 642 23.64 -1.29 -12.78
CA LEU A 642 22.72 -1.13 -11.66
C LEU A 642 22.08 -2.46 -11.22
N LYS A 643 21.99 -3.44 -12.12
CA LYS A 643 21.41 -4.76 -11.85
C LYS A 643 22.04 -5.81 -12.77
N ALA A 644 23.07 -6.50 -12.27
CA ALA A 644 23.89 -7.41 -13.08
C ALA A 644 23.09 -8.59 -13.65
N ASN A 645 22.09 -9.08 -12.90
CA ASN A 645 21.21 -10.16 -13.31
C ASN A 645 19.93 -9.68 -14.02
N TYR A 646 19.92 -8.47 -14.62
CA TYR A 646 18.75 -7.97 -15.32
C TYR A 646 18.60 -8.61 -16.70
N ALA A 647 17.95 -9.76 -16.73
CA ALA A 647 17.81 -10.60 -17.91
C ALA A 647 17.27 -9.85 -19.14
N LEU A 648 16.27 -8.97 -18.97
CA LEU A 648 15.73 -8.16 -20.06
C LEU A 648 16.76 -7.15 -20.62
N ALA A 649 17.62 -6.57 -19.78
CA ALA A 649 18.67 -5.66 -20.24
C ALA A 649 19.74 -6.39 -21.05
N HIS A 650 20.14 -7.59 -20.64
CA HIS A 650 21.04 -8.46 -21.43
C HIS A 650 20.44 -8.85 -22.78
N LEU A 651 19.12 -9.11 -22.82
CA LEU A 651 18.42 -9.36 -24.08
C LEU A 651 18.42 -8.13 -24.99
N GLN A 652 18.14 -6.94 -24.47
CA GLN A 652 18.18 -5.72 -25.29
C GLN A 652 19.61 -5.40 -25.74
N LEU A 653 20.62 -5.68 -24.91
CA LEU A 653 22.03 -5.53 -25.27
C LEU A 653 22.40 -6.40 -26.48
N SER A 654 21.95 -7.66 -26.52
CA SER A 654 22.22 -8.53 -27.68
C SER A 654 21.61 -7.97 -28.96
N VAL A 655 20.39 -7.44 -28.89
CA VAL A 655 19.72 -6.78 -30.02
C VAL A 655 20.54 -5.58 -30.51
N VAL A 656 21.03 -4.72 -29.61
CA VAL A 656 21.85 -3.54 -29.98
C VAL A 656 23.14 -3.98 -30.67
N LEU A 657 23.87 -4.93 -30.07
CA LEU A 657 25.15 -5.42 -30.58
C LEU A 657 24.99 -6.08 -31.95
N LYS A 658 23.91 -6.84 -32.15
CA LYS A 658 23.57 -7.42 -33.46
C LYS A 658 23.30 -6.34 -34.50
N LEU A 659 22.55 -5.30 -34.17
CA LEU A 659 22.30 -4.17 -35.07
C LEU A 659 23.56 -3.35 -35.37
N HIS A 660 24.53 -3.36 -34.47
CA HIS A 660 25.84 -2.70 -34.64
C HIS A 660 26.86 -3.59 -35.40
N GLY A 661 26.56 -4.87 -35.63
CA GLY A 661 27.42 -5.84 -36.33
C GLY A 661 28.35 -6.66 -35.42
N ASN A 662 28.26 -6.51 -34.10
CA ASN A 662 29.08 -7.21 -33.11
C ASN A 662 28.48 -8.58 -32.75
N THR A 663 28.46 -9.51 -33.70
CA THR A 663 27.78 -10.81 -33.56
C THR A 663 28.28 -11.68 -32.40
N SER A 664 29.58 -11.66 -32.09
CA SER A 664 30.16 -12.45 -30.99
C SER A 664 29.72 -11.95 -29.62
N GLU A 665 29.79 -10.63 -29.39
CA GLU A 665 29.35 -9.99 -28.14
C GLU A 665 27.83 -10.11 -27.97
N SER A 666 27.07 -10.01 -29.07
CA SER A 666 25.62 -10.26 -29.08
C SER A 666 25.29 -11.65 -28.54
N LEU A 667 26.01 -12.69 -28.99
CA LEU A 667 25.78 -14.06 -28.50
C LEU A 667 26.08 -14.18 -27.01
N ALA A 668 27.16 -13.54 -26.52
CA ALA A 668 27.48 -13.53 -25.09
C ALA A 668 26.39 -12.85 -24.25
N ALA A 669 25.89 -11.69 -24.69
CA ALA A 669 24.78 -11.00 -24.03
C ALA A 669 23.49 -11.86 -24.04
N LEU A 670 23.20 -12.54 -25.16
CA LEU A 670 22.04 -13.44 -25.24
C LEU A 670 22.17 -14.66 -24.31
N GLN A 671 23.37 -15.18 -24.11
CA GLN A 671 23.64 -16.26 -23.14
C GLN A 671 23.43 -15.80 -21.69
N GLU A 672 23.82 -14.57 -21.34
CA GLU A 672 23.51 -14.02 -20.02
C GLU A 672 22.00 -13.78 -19.83
N ALA A 673 21.29 -13.32 -20.86
CA ALA A 673 19.83 -13.22 -20.83
C ALA A 673 19.16 -14.60 -20.61
N GLU A 674 19.64 -15.64 -21.30
CA GLU A 674 19.20 -17.03 -21.14
C GLU A 674 19.43 -17.58 -19.72
N LYS A 675 20.57 -17.23 -19.11
CA LYS A 675 20.94 -17.62 -17.74
C LYS A 675 20.04 -16.99 -16.69
N TYR A 676 19.61 -15.74 -16.89
CA TYR A 676 18.80 -15.00 -15.93
C TYR A 676 17.28 -15.05 -16.20
N SER A 677 16.82 -15.61 -17.32
CA SER A 677 15.39 -15.72 -17.68
C SER A 677 14.63 -16.89 -17.04
N THR A 678 15.24 -17.62 -16.12
CA THR A 678 14.79 -18.97 -15.70
C THR A 678 13.39 -19.05 -15.09
N THR A 679 12.86 -17.94 -14.59
CA THR A 679 11.54 -17.86 -13.95
C THR A 679 10.53 -17.00 -14.71
N ASP A 680 10.89 -16.48 -15.88
CA ASP A 680 10.03 -15.62 -16.71
C ASP A 680 9.75 -16.29 -18.06
N ALA A 681 8.48 -16.65 -18.26
CA ALA A 681 8.02 -17.31 -19.48
C ALA A 681 8.13 -16.41 -20.71
N THR A 682 7.80 -15.13 -20.58
CA THR A 682 7.84 -14.14 -21.65
C THR A 682 9.28 -13.91 -22.07
N LEU A 683 10.17 -13.73 -21.11
CA LEU A 683 11.58 -13.52 -21.42
C LEU A 683 12.25 -14.78 -21.98
N SER A 684 11.93 -15.96 -21.44
CA SER A 684 12.36 -17.24 -22.02
C SER A 684 11.92 -17.36 -23.49
N PHE A 685 10.67 -17.00 -23.79
CA PHE A 685 10.18 -16.97 -25.17
C PHE A 685 10.96 -15.98 -26.04
N GLN A 686 11.22 -14.75 -25.58
CA GLN A 686 11.96 -13.74 -26.35
C GLN A 686 13.42 -14.14 -26.61
N VAL A 687 14.09 -14.78 -25.65
CA VAL A 687 15.42 -15.39 -25.83
C VAL A 687 15.35 -16.50 -26.90
N GLY A 688 14.34 -17.37 -26.81
CA GLY A 688 14.11 -18.42 -27.81
C GLY A 688 13.88 -17.86 -29.21
N LEU A 689 13.15 -16.75 -29.33
CA LEU A 689 12.92 -16.07 -30.61
C LEU A 689 14.21 -15.52 -31.22
N ASN A 690 15.11 -14.97 -30.40
CA ASN A 690 16.42 -14.52 -30.88
C ASN A 690 17.27 -15.69 -31.39
N TYR A 691 17.33 -16.80 -30.64
CA TYR A 691 18.01 -18.01 -31.13
C TYR A 691 17.36 -18.59 -32.39
N TYR A 692 16.03 -18.52 -32.51
CA TYR A 692 15.32 -18.95 -33.72
C TYR A 692 15.70 -18.11 -34.93
N GLN A 693 15.77 -16.77 -34.78
CA GLN A 693 16.22 -15.85 -35.83
C GLN A 693 17.68 -16.11 -36.23
N ASP A 694 18.53 -16.50 -35.27
CA ASP A 694 19.93 -16.89 -35.49
C ASP A 694 20.07 -18.32 -36.03
N LYS A 695 18.95 -19.00 -36.32
CA LYS A 695 18.88 -20.40 -36.80
C LYS A 695 19.48 -21.42 -35.82
N ASN A 696 19.65 -21.05 -34.56
CA ASN A 696 20.03 -21.97 -33.48
C ASN A 696 18.79 -22.69 -32.94
N TRP A 697 18.30 -23.63 -33.72
CA TRP A 697 17.04 -24.33 -33.45
C TRP A 697 17.04 -25.08 -32.11
N SER A 698 18.19 -25.67 -31.72
CA SER A 698 18.32 -26.38 -30.45
C SER A 698 18.08 -25.46 -29.26
N LYS A 699 18.78 -24.33 -29.19
CA LYS A 699 18.60 -23.38 -28.09
C LYS A 699 17.24 -22.68 -28.13
N ALA A 700 16.71 -22.44 -29.32
CA ALA A 700 15.35 -21.92 -29.46
C ALA A 700 14.33 -22.88 -28.83
N GLN A 701 14.43 -24.18 -29.13
CA GLN A 701 13.57 -25.22 -28.55
C GLN A 701 13.68 -25.25 -27.02
N ASP A 702 14.89 -25.25 -26.47
CA ASP A 702 15.10 -25.30 -25.01
C ASP A 702 14.41 -24.14 -24.28
N ASN A 703 14.50 -22.94 -24.85
CA ASN A 703 13.92 -21.72 -24.29
C ASN A 703 12.40 -21.66 -24.49
N PHE A 704 11.87 -22.08 -25.64
CA PHE A 704 10.43 -22.21 -25.83
C PHE A 704 9.81 -23.27 -24.90
N GLN A 705 10.46 -24.42 -24.72
CA GLN A 705 10.02 -25.42 -23.75
C GLN A 705 10.08 -24.88 -22.32
N ARG A 706 11.08 -24.07 -21.98
CA ARG A 706 11.13 -23.40 -20.67
C ARG A 706 9.93 -22.48 -20.47
N ALA A 707 9.61 -21.65 -21.46
CA ALA A 707 8.42 -20.81 -21.44
C ALA A 707 7.13 -21.65 -21.25
N LEU A 708 7.03 -22.80 -21.94
CA LEU A 708 5.89 -23.73 -21.82
C LEU A 708 5.83 -24.49 -20.49
N ARG A 709 6.96 -24.74 -19.83
CA ARG A 709 6.98 -25.31 -18.46
C ARG A 709 6.44 -24.32 -17.43
N LEU A 710 6.69 -23.03 -17.63
CA LEU A 710 6.20 -21.96 -16.77
C LEU A 710 4.73 -21.63 -17.08
N VAL A 711 4.36 -21.59 -18.35
CA VAL A 711 2.99 -21.32 -18.83
C VAL A 711 2.61 -22.35 -19.89
N GLY A 712 1.91 -23.40 -19.46
CA GLY A 712 1.54 -24.54 -20.31
C GLY A 712 0.70 -24.21 -21.54
N GLN A 713 -0.03 -23.09 -21.51
CA GLN A 713 -0.94 -22.64 -22.58
C GLN A 713 -0.41 -21.42 -23.34
N TYR A 714 0.91 -21.20 -23.36
CA TYR A 714 1.48 -20.04 -24.05
C TYR A 714 1.47 -20.25 -25.57
N ALA A 715 0.43 -19.74 -26.23
CA ALA A 715 0.16 -19.98 -27.66
C ALA A 715 1.34 -19.62 -28.58
N ASN A 716 1.99 -18.47 -28.35
CA ASN A 716 3.16 -18.06 -29.12
C ASN A 716 4.33 -19.04 -28.94
N ALA A 717 4.60 -19.48 -27.71
CA ALA A 717 5.64 -20.45 -27.44
C ALA A 717 5.34 -21.81 -28.08
N LEU A 718 4.07 -22.27 -28.09
CA LEU A 718 3.65 -23.49 -28.81
C LEU A 718 3.90 -23.37 -30.31
N TYR A 719 3.48 -22.25 -30.91
CA TYR A 719 3.64 -21.98 -32.34
C TYR A 719 5.12 -21.99 -32.77
N PHE A 720 5.96 -21.19 -32.11
CA PHE A 720 7.37 -21.10 -32.45
C PHE A 720 8.17 -22.36 -32.05
N SER A 721 7.76 -23.07 -31.00
CA SER A 721 8.30 -24.40 -30.67
C SER A 721 8.02 -25.40 -31.81
N GLY A 722 6.78 -25.43 -32.33
CA GLY A 722 6.42 -26.26 -33.47
C GLY A 722 7.25 -25.95 -34.73
N LEU A 723 7.45 -24.66 -35.05
CA LEU A 723 8.32 -24.25 -36.15
C LEU A 723 9.79 -24.63 -35.91
N ALA A 724 10.30 -24.49 -34.69
CA ALA A 724 11.66 -24.87 -34.36
C ALA A 724 11.89 -26.39 -34.45
N TYR A 725 10.90 -27.21 -34.08
CA TYR A 725 10.95 -28.67 -34.27
C TYR A 725 10.94 -29.06 -35.74
N GLU A 726 10.13 -28.40 -36.56
CA GLU A 726 10.11 -28.65 -38.01
C GLU A 726 11.45 -28.32 -38.66
N LYS A 727 12.05 -27.17 -38.33
CA LYS A 727 13.37 -26.78 -38.84
C LYS A 727 14.50 -27.71 -38.39
N SER A 728 14.34 -28.39 -37.26
CA SER A 728 15.25 -29.43 -36.77
C SER A 728 14.93 -30.84 -37.29
N GLY A 729 13.97 -30.99 -38.20
CA GLY A 729 13.57 -32.29 -38.78
C GLY A 729 12.72 -33.18 -37.87
N GLN A 730 12.32 -32.71 -36.69
CA GLN A 730 11.56 -33.46 -35.69
C GLN A 730 10.05 -33.33 -35.94
N LYS A 731 9.56 -33.96 -37.02
CA LYS A 731 8.17 -33.81 -37.52
C LYS A 731 7.10 -34.16 -36.48
N GLU A 732 7.26 -35.27 -35.76
CA GLU A 732 6.28 -35.73 -34.77
C GLU A 732 6.14 -34.72 -33.61
N SER A 733 7.26 -34.20 -33.12
CA SER A 733 7.28 -33.18 -32.08
C SER A 733 6.67 -31.86 -32.56
N ALA A 734 6.92 -31.47 -33.82
CA ALA A 734 6.32 -30.28 -34.43
C ALA A 734 4.78 -30.40 -34.47
N ILE A 735 4.27 -31.54 -34.97
CA ILE A 735 2.83 -31.83 -35.01
C ILE A 735 2.25 -31.80 -33.59
N SER A 736 2.93 -32.38 -32.60
CA SER A 736 2.48 -32.36 -31.20
C SER A 736 2.29 -30.94 -30.65
N GLN A 737 3.22 -30.01 -30.91
CA GLN A 737 3.09 -28.63 -30.44
C GLN A 737 1.93 -27.90 -31.13
N PHE A 738 1.76 -28.07 -32.44
CA PHE A 738 0.65 -27.48 -33.18
C PHE A 738 -0.71 -28.08 -32.80
N SER A 739 -0.79 -29.37 -32.47
CA SER A 739 -2.00 -30.00 -31.94
C SER A 739 -2.40 -29.39 -30.59
N LYS A 740 -1.45 -29.18 -29.68
CA LYS A 740 -1.72 -28.47 -28.42
C LYS A 740 -2.19 -27.03 -28.64
N LEU A 741 -1.67 -26.36 -29.67
CA LEU A 741 -2.12 -25.01 -30.05
C LEU A 741 -3.57 -25.02 -30.55
N LEU A 742 -3.99 -26.06 -31.29
CA LEU A 742 -5.39 -26.21 -31.72
C LEU A 742 -6.36 -26.37 -30.55
N GLU A 743 -5.93 -27.01 -29.46
CA GLU A 743 -6.74 -27.15 -28.24
C GLU A 743 -7.04 -25.80 -27.56
N LEU A 744 -6.29 -24.73 -27.87
CA LEU A 744 -6.50 -23.38 -27.35
C LEU A 744 -7.50 -22.54 -28.17
N ASN A 745 -8.18 -23.12 -29.18
CA ASN A 745 -9.14 -22.43 -30.06
C ASN A 745 -8.58 -21.19 -30.82
N THR A 746 -7.27 -21.12 -31.06
CA THR A 746 -6.63 -20.03 -31.82
C THR A 746 -6.45 -20.39 -33.30
N LYS A 747 -6.96 -19.55 -34.23
CA LYS A 747 -6.77 -19.65 -35.71
C LYS A 747 -6.67 -21.09 -36.26
N THR A 748 -7.73 -21.87 -36.04
CA THR A 748 -7.77 -23.33 -36.28
C THR A 748 -7.39 -23.72 -37.71
N ALA A 749 -7.78 -22.92 -38.72
CA ALA A 749 -7.55 -23.22 -40.14
C ALA A 749 -6.06 -23.13 -40.55
N ASP A 750 -5.35 -22.10 -40.11
CA ASP A 750 -3.92 -21.91 -40.42
C ASP A 750 -3.09 -23.00 -39.77
N VAL A 751 -3.37 -23.31 -38.50
CA VAL A 751 -2.64 -24.35 -37.74
C VAL A 751 -2.91 -25.75 -38.31
N GLN A 752 -4.15 -26.05 -38.72
CA GLN A 752 -4.47 -27.31 -39.42
C GLN A 752 -3.72 -27.43 -40.74
N LYS A 753 -3.59 -26.35 -41.51
CA LYS A 753 -2.82 -26.34 -42.76
C LYS A 753 -1.31 -26.53 -42.51
N ILE A 754 -0.77 -25.93 -41.45
CA ILE A 754 0.62 -26.17 -41.01
C ILE A 754 0.86 -27.67 -40.72
N ILE A 755 -0.04 -28.31 -39.97
CA ILE A 755 0.06 -29.74 -39.67
C ILE A 755 0.01 -30.57 -40.97
N ALA A 756 -0.93 -30.27 -41.86
CA ALA A 756 -1.06 -30.96 -43.16
C ALA A 756 0.20 -30.80 -44.03
N ASN A 757 0.81 -29.61 -44.06
CA ASN A 757 2.06 -29.35 -44.76
C ASN A 757 3.20 -30.23 -44.22
N ILE A 758 3.37 -30.27 -42.89
CA ILE A 758 4.41 -31.07 -42.23
C ILE A 758 4.24 -32.57 -42.54
N GLN A 759 3.00 -33.07 -42.48
CA GLN A 759 2.65 -34.46 -42.83
C GLN A 759 2.94 -34.78 -44.30
N ALA A 760 2.64 -33.85 -45.20
CA ALA A 760 2.91 -33.97 -46.64
C ALA A 760 4.39 -33.76 -47.01
N GLY A 761 5.27 -33.50 -46.04
CA GLY A 761 6.69 -33.23 -46.28
C GLY A 761 6.99 -31.88 -46.93
N ARG A 762 6.02 -30.95 -46.88
CA ARG A 762 6.17 -29.56 -47.34
C ARG A 762 6.63 -28.66 -46.19
N PRO A 763 7.22 -27.49 -46.47
CA PRO A 763 7.53 -26.50 -45.45
C PRO A 763 6.28 -26.15 -44.62
N ALA A 764 6.42 -26.05 -43.30
CA ALA A 764 5.31 -25.78 -42.39
C ALA A 764 4.40 -24.61 -42.82
N LEU A 765 5.00 -23.51 -43.28
CA LEU A 765 4.29 -22.27 -43.63
C LEU A 765 3.82 -22.20 -45.10
N ASP A 766 3.87 -23.30 -45.86
CA ASP A 766 3.48 -23.29 -47.28
C ASP A 766 1.99 -22.92 -47.48
N GLY A 767 1.75 -21.79 -48.15
CA GLY A 767 0.42 -21.23 -48.37
C GLY A 767 -0.32 -20.81 -47.08
N VAL A 768 0.38 -20.61 -45.96
CA VAL A 768 -0.17 -20.10 -44.70
C VAL A 768 0.36 -18.68 -44.48
N SER A 769 -0.46 -17.78 -43.91
CA SER A 769 0.04 -16.48 -43.48
C SER A 769 1.17 -16.68 -42.46
N SER A 770 2.30 -16.00 -42.66
CA SER A 770 3.48 -16.10 -41.77
C SER A 770 3.24 -15.52 -40.37
N GLN A 771 2.08 -14.90 -40.13
CA GLN A 771 1.80 -14.27 -38.86
C GLN A 771 1.40 -15.31 -37.81
N PRO A 772 2.09 -15.36 -36.64
CA PRO A 772 1.65 -16.18 -35.53
C PRO A 772 0.20 -15.82 -35.11
N PRO A 773 -0.49 -16.69 -34.36
CA PRO A 773 -1.75 -16.32 -33.72
C PRO A 773 -1.57 -15.01 -32.92
N ALA A 774 -2.66 -14.24 -32.78
CA ALA A 774 -2.63 -13.07 -31.90
C ALA A 774 -2.11 -13.53 -30.53
N PRO A 775 -1.26 -12.74 -29.85
CA PRO A 775 -0.71 -13.13 -28.56
C PRO A 775 -1.86 -13.56 -27.65
N VAL A 776 -1.93 -14.85 -27.33
CA VAL A 776 -2.62 -15.26 -26.11
C VAL A 776 -1.62 -14.88 -25.04
N ASP A 777 -1.86 -13.75 -24.40
CA ASP A 777 -1.00 -13.23 -23.35
C ASP A 777 -0.69 -14.38 -22.39
N ALA A 778 0.59 -14.51 -22.01
CA ALA A 778 0.91 -15.26 -20.82
C ALA A 778 0.01 -14.69 -19.71
N PRO A 779 -0.76 -15.51 -18.97
CA PRO A 779 -1.54 -15.00 -17.85
C PRO A 779 -0.57 -14.19 -17.01
N ALA A 780 -0.93 -12.92 -16.74
CA ALA A 780 -0.09 -11.95 -16.05
C ALA A 780 0.69 -12.70 -14.97
N SER A 781 2.01 -12.79 -15.14
CA SER A 781 2.84 -13.42 -14.11
C SER A 781 2.50 -12.71 -12.81
N ASN A 782 2.18 -13.47 -11.76
CA ASN A 782 1.91 -12.97 -10.40
C ASN A 782 3.13 -12.25 -9.77
N GLN A 783 4.05 -11.75 -10.57
CA GLN A 783 5.10 -10.85 -10.13
C GLN A 783 4.54 -9.44 -10.20
N ASN A 784 4.62 -8.75 -9.06
CA ASN A 784 4.33 -7.33 -8.87
C ASN A 784 5.27 -6.42 -9.69
N GLU A 785 5.42 -6.68 -10.99
CA GLU A 785 5.92 -5.70 -11.94
C GLU A 785 4.74 -4.80 -12.29
N GLY A 786 4.71 -3.61 -11.69
CA GLY A 786 3.65 -2.64 -11.91
C GLY A 786 3.41 -2.45 -13.40
N VAL A 787 2.27 -2.93 -13.89
CA VAL A 787 1.73 -2.80 -15.27
C VAL A 787 2.82 -2.44 -16.29
N VAL A 788 3.78 -3.35 -16.49
CA VAL A 788 4.71 -3.26 -17.62
C VAL A 788 3.97 -3.89 -18.79
N ALA A 789 3.40 -3.04 -19.64
CA ALA A 789 2.93 -3.51 -20.93
C ALA A 789 4.11 -4.17 -21.67
N PRO A 790 3.93 -5.37 -22.26
CA PRO A 790 5.01 -6.07 -22.92
C PRO A 790 5.47 -5.27 -24.15
N VAL A 791 6.75 -4.88 -24.15
CA VAL A 791 7.46 -4.47 -25.37
C VAL A 791 7.54 -5.71 -26.26
N ILE A 792 6.68 -5.77 -27.26
CA ILE A 792 6.83 -6.71 -28.38
C ILE A 792 7.69 -5.98 -29.43
N PRO A 793 8.81 -6.56 -29.90
CA PRO A 793 9.57 -5.98 -31.01
C PRO A 793 8.65 -5.84 -32.21
N THR A 794 8.49 -4.63 -32.74
CA THR A 794 8.01 -4.43 -34.10
C THR A 794 9.06 -5.01 -35.04
N ASN A 795 8.64 -5.85 -35.99
CA ASN A 795 9.38 -6.06 -37.22
C ASN A 795 8.42 -6.50 -38.33
N PRO A 796 8.79 -6.22 -39.59
CA PRO A 796 7.98 -5.48 -40.56
C PRO A 796 6.78 -6.22 -41.16
#